data_AF-A0A8J4B448-F1
#
_entry.id   AF-A0A8J4B448-F1
#
_cell.length_a   1.000
_cell.length_b   1.000
_cell.length_c   1.000
_cell.angle_alpha   90.00
_cell.angle_beta   90.00
_cell.angle_gamma   90.00
#
_symmetry.space_group_name_H-M   'P 1'
#
loop_
_entity.id
_entity.type
_entity.pdbx_description
1 polymer ?
#
loop_
_entity_poly.entity_id
_entity_poly.type
_entity_poly.pdbx_seq_one_letter_code
_entity_poly.pdbx_strand_id
1 'polypeptide(L)'
;LGGRSLNALVDTGASDDFISSAEVNALGLSPQSSEWSQVTLADGGKHPILGRITLSLGVGPLRITTQPYVLQELTDAATYILGSSTLRQYGASIDMESATLRLRKGTLSCKVPFVSFASVGPEGGRSEAQPVVNFAVAAMQKRTEPKSVGRKEADRMIRKGAHALLVRPGLHLNAATTSTSADPEVEALLQGYADVFRDVPGLPPMRPVDHTIPLVPGAQPVSRPMYRLSPLKLDEVKRQVTDLLAKGMIRPSTSPYSAPILFVGKKDGTLRMCIDYRGLNATTIKNRYPLPRVDDLLDKLKGSAYFSSIDLQQGYNQIRIEASDIPKTAFRTPFGHFEYTVLSFGLTNAPATFQAVMDRMFRPYIDRFVVCYLDDILVYSKTREEHLEHLKLVLEVLRREQMFAKRAKCFWAQPQVEYLGHIVSATGVKMDPRKVAVVRDWPAPQNLQELQKFLGLTNYFRKFIKQYSVLAAPLTNLTRKGAFISLESWTSECQQVFEELKRVVADDITLAFPDHSLPFLVELFSDASIYGSGAVLLQEGRPIAFTSKKFSGAETRYTTGEQELLAVIHALKEWRCYLEGRPFTLKTDHKPLTFLQSVPTLNRRQARWMEFLARFDCVWEHIASRINIADALSRHPSLHAAILAAPVLRPRSTETPLSVDLAERLKAAYASDPWFATPENVESLRRQNGLWLQTEGSVTRIVVLNDDALRRDILARFHEDPLAGHPGSTRLVELVRRSFWWPRLVTDAENFVRTCSSCQRNKALSGKGRGLLQPLPVPDAPWESVSMDFVVTLPKTEGGYDSVLVMVDRLTKMVHLAPCTSSCTAEQTARLFFDNVVRLHGVPKNVVSDRGSQFRSKFWEALCKLVGMRVNLSTAYHPQSDGQTERTNRTLGDMLRNFAGRTPLVWDTFLTAAEFALNNAVNRSTGQSPFFLNYGFHPVLPVWRELEVNVP
;
A
#
# COMPACT_ATOMS: atom_id res chain seq x y z
N LEU A 1 9.60 23.99 54.56
CA LEU A 1 10.50 24.41 55.68
C LEU A 1 10.78 25.88 55.47
N GLY A 2 10.34 26.77 56.38
CA GLY A 2 10.54 28.22 56.27
C GLY A 2 9.29 29.11 56.42
N GLY A 3 8.08 28.55 56.50
CA GLY A 3 6.84 29.32 56.75
C GLY A 3 6.41 30.29 55.62
N ARG A 4 7.16 30.36 54.52
CA ARG A 4 6.81 31.20 53.35
C ARG A 4 5.64 30.64 52.57
N SER A 5 4.75 31.54 52.16
CA SER A 5 3.65 31.25 51.25
C SER A 5 4.13 31.40 49.82
N LEU A 6 3.86 30.39 48.99
CA LEU A 6 4.21 30.37 47.57
C LEU A 6 2.97 30.61 46.71
N ASN A 7 3.10 31.40 45.65
CA ASN A 7 2.05 31.54 44.64
C ASN A 7 2.23 30.43 43.62
N ALA A 8 1.47 29.35 43.77
CA ALA A 8 1.56 28.18 42.93
C ALA A 8 0.56 28.23 41.76
N LEU A 9 1.07 28.18 40.53
CA LEU A 9 0.28 27.91 39.34
C LEU A 9 0.05 26.39 39.21
N VAL A 10 -1.19 25.97 39.01
CA VAL A 10 -1.53 24.57 38.78
C VAL A 10 -1.56 24.33 37.27
N ASP A 11 -0.55 23.64 36.75
CA ASP A 11 -0.41 23.39 35.31
C ASP A 11 -0.41 21.88 35.03
N THR A 12 -1.52 21.39 34.47
CA THR A 12 -1.64 19.99 34.06
C THR A 12 -0.81 19.64 32.82
N GLY A 13 -0.36 20.63 32.05
CA GLY A 13 0.52 20.49 30.89
C GLY A 13 2.01 20.44 31.25
N ALA A 14 2.39 20.94 32.43
CA ALA A 14 3.76 20.88 32.91
C ALA A 14 4.20 19.43 33.18
N SER A 15 5.32 19.03 32.58
CA SER A 15 5.84 17.65 32.71
C SER A 15 6.35 17.30 34.11
N ASP A 16 6.78 18.29 34.90
CA ASP A 16 7.20 18.16 36.29
C ASP A 16 6.90 19.47 37.05
N ASP A 17 7.23 19.55 38.34
CA ASP A 17 7.11 20.78 39.12
C ASP A 17 8.30 21.72 38.84
N PHE A 18 8.06 23.03 38.93
CA PHE A 18 9.10 24.05 38.72
C PHE A 18 9.04 25.13 39.80
N ILE A 19 10.19 25.70 40.16
CA ILE A 19 10.32 26.78 41.13
C ILE A 19 11.33 27.82 40.63
N SER A 20 11.08 29.10 40.92
CA SER A 20 12.01 30.17 40.54
C SER A 20 13.27 30.14 41.41
N SER A 21 14.42 30.47 40.83
CA SER A 21 15.68 30.55 41.58
C SER A 21 15.66 31.63 42.64
N ALA A 22 14.89 32.70 42.44
CA ALA A 22 14.69 33.74 43.43
C ALA A 22 14.11 33.17 44.74
N GLU A 23 13.11 32.28 44.67
CA GLU A 23 12.51 31.67 45.84
C GLU A 23 13.44 30.64 46.49
N VAL A 24 14.16 29.85 45.68
CA VAL A 24 15.15 28.88 46.18
C VAL A 24 16.28 29.58 46.95
N ASN A 25 16.81 30.67 46.39
CA ASN A 25 17.81 31.51 47.05
C ASN A 25 17.26 32.14 48.34
N ALA A 26 16.01 32.60 48.31
CA ALA A 26 15.38 33.21 49.47
C ALA A 26 15.11 32.18 50.59
N LEU A 27 14.94 30.90 50.27
CA LEU A 27 14.86 29.79 51.23
C LEU A 27 16.24 29.34 51.75
N GLY A 28 17.34 29.90 51.22
CA GLY A 28 18.72 29.57 51.61
C GLY A 28 19.15 28.17 51.16
N LEU A 29 18.56 27.65 50.09
CA LEU A 29 18.81 26.29 49.62
C LEU A 29 19.59 26.32 48.31
N SER A 30 20.51 25.36 48.15
CA SER A 30 21.30 25.21 46.92
C SER A 30 20.72 24.09 46.05
N PRO A 31 20.46 24.31 44.75
CA PRO A 31 19.99 23.26 43.83
C PRO A 31 21.02 22.13 43.70
N GLN A 32 20.55 20.89 43.69
CA GLN A 32 21.36 19.72 43.34
C GLN A 32 21.45 19.58 41.82
N SER A 33 22.48 18.88 41.33
CA SER A 33 22.63 18.65 39.88
C SER A 33 21.41 17.91 39.31
N SER A 34 20.99 18.36 38.13
CA SER A 34 19.87 17.78 37.38
C SER A 34 20.41 17.01 36.18
N GLU A 35 19.77 15.89 35.84
CA GLU A 35 20.04 15.15 34.59
C GLU A 35 19.59 15.91 33.34
N TRP A 36 18.74 16.93 33.53
CA TRP A 36 18.21 17.79 32.47
C TRP A 36 18.81 19.18 32.54
N SER A 37 19.28 19.67 31.39
CA SER A 37 19.91 20.99 31.26
C SER A 37 18.95 22.10 30.82
N GLN A 38 17.82 21.76 30.20
CA GLN A 38 16.86 22.73 29.65
C GLN A 38 15.41 22.23 29.72
N VAL A 39 14.47 23.17 29.76
CA VAL A 39 13.03 22.97 29.60
C VAL A 39 12.50 23.82 28.44
N THR A 40 11.48 23.34 27.73
CA THR A 40 10.79 24.11 26.69
C THR A 40 9.48 24.66 27.27
N LEU A 41 9.15 25.91 27.01
CA LEU A 41 7.87 26.50 27.38
C LEU A 41 6.87 26.36 26.21
N ALA A 42 5.57 26.58 26.45
CA ALA A 42 4.54 26.41 25.42
C ALA A 42 4.62 27.41 24.27
N ASP A 43 5.34 28.52 24.46
CA ASP A 43 5.69 29.46 23.39
C ASP A 43 6.87 28.98 22.52
N GLY A 44 7.48 27.83 22.86
CA GLY A 44 8.64 27.27 22.18
C GLY A 44 9.99 27.77 22.71
N GLY A 45 10.00 28.66 23.71
CA GLY A 45 11.21 29.18 24.35
C GLY A 45 11.93 28.10 25.16
N LYS A 46 13.27 28.08 25.10
CA LYS A 46 14.11 27.13 25.86
C LYS A 46 14.78 27.81 27.02
N HIS A 47 14.57 27.30 28.24
CA HIS A 47 15.09 27.88 29.47
C HIS A 47 16.02 26.89 30.18
N PRO A 48 17.16 27.36 30.75
CA PRO A 48 18.10 26.51 31.44
C PRO A 48 17.53 26.02 32.78
N ILE A 49 17.83 24.76 33.12
CA ILE A 49 17.53 24.18 34.42
C ILE A 49 18.79 24.32 35.29
N LEU A 50 18.65 25.04 36.40
CA LEU A 50 19.75 25.33 37.32
C LEU A 50 20.02 24.18 38.30
N GLY A 51 19.08 23.26 38.43
CA GLY A 51 19.19 22.08 39.27
C GLY A 51 17.84 21.59 39.76
N ARG A 52 17.85 20.70 40.76
CA ARG A 52 16.66 20.15 41.39
C ARG A 52 16.73 20.34 42.90
N ILE A 53 15.58 20.54 43.52
CA ILE A 53 15.49 20.68 44.98
C ILE A 53 14.34 19.83 45.52
N THR A 54 14.50 19.28 46.73
CA THR A 54 13.40 18.59 47.41
C THR A 54 12.76 19.54 48.42
N LEU A 55 11.45 19.75 48.28
CA LEU A 55 10.68 20.62 49.16
C LEU A 55 9.54 19.85 49.83
N SER A 56 9.24 20.22 51.08
CA SER A 56 8.02 19.79 51.76
C SER A 56 7.05 20.96 51.82
N LEU A 57 5.96 20.85 51.06
CA LEU A 57 4.91 21.86 50.93
C LEU A 57 3.71 21.50 51.82
N GLY A 58 3.20 22.49 52.54
CA GLY A 58 1.91 22.40 53.23
C GLY A 58 0.80 22.87 52.29
N VAL A 59 -0.15 21.99 51.97
CA VAL A 59 -1.30 22.29 51.11
C VAL A 59 -2.58 21.96 51.89
N GLY A 60 -3.12 22.97 52.58
CA GLY A 60 -4.14 22.78 53.61
C GLY A 60 -3.64 21.85 54.72
N PRO A 61 -4.40 20.81 55.15
CA PRO A 61 -3.96 19.84 56.15
C PRO A 61 -2.95 18.81 55.61
N LEU A 62 -2.66 18.77 54.29
CA LEU A 62 -1.71 17.81 53.73
C LEU A 62 -0.29 18.37 53.71
N ARG A 63 0.68 17.53 54.10
CA ARG A 63 2.09 17.75 53.78
C ARG A 63 2.51 16.87 52.61
N ILE A 64 2.85 17.52 51.50
CA ILE A 64 3.33 16.86 50.28
C ILE A 64 4.83 17.10 50.13
N THR A 65 5.55 16.08 49.69
CA THR A 65 6.96 16.20 49.32
C THR A 65 7.03 16.25 47.80
N THR A 66 7.70 17.29 47.29
CA THR A 66 7.84 17.58 45.86
C THR A 66 9.31 17.73 45.50
N GLN A 67 9.68 17.46 44.25
CA GLN A 67 11.05 17.66 43.76
C GLN A 67 11.07 18.56 42.52
N PRO A 68 10.81 19.88 42.66
CA PRO A 68 10.78 20.78 41.51
C PRO A 68 12.16 21.03 40.89
N TYR A 69 12.16 21.30 39.59
CA TYR A 69 13.31 21.84 38.88
C TYR A 69 13.40 23.36 39.07
N VAL A 70 14.62 23.86 39.21
CA VAL A 70 14.89 25.27 39.45
C VAL A 70 15.13 25.98 38.13
N LEU A 71 14.31 26.99 37.84
CA LEU A 71 14.44 27.86 36.67
C LEU A 71 14.87 29.25 37.09
N GLN A 72 15.61 29.95 36.23
CA GLN A 72 16.11 31.29 36.53
C GLN A 72 14.98 32.29 36.81
N GLU A 73 13.94 32.27 35.98
CA GLU A 73 12.72 33.06 36.17
C GLU A 73 11.49 32.20 35.84
N LEU A 74 10.41 32.44 36.57
CA LEU A 74 9.05 31.96 36.27
C LEU A 74 8.20 33.18 35.87
N THR A 75 6.98 32.94 35.39
CA THR A 75 6.03 33.98 34.97
C THR A 75 5.75 35.03 36.05
N ASP A 76 5.43 36.26 35.66
CA ASP A 76 5.23 37.44 36.54
C ASP A 76 4.25 37.27 37.73
N ALA A 77 3.38 36.25 37.71
CA ALA A 77 2.37 36.01 38.74
C ALA A 77 2.61 34.77 39.63
N ALA A 78 3.53 33.86 39.27
CA ALA A 78 3.70 32.56 39.94
C ALA A 78 5.15 32.29 40.32
N THR A 79 5.38 31.94 41.59
CA THR A 79 6.71 31.58 42.11
C THR A 79 6.95 30.07 42.13
N TYR A 80 5.89 29.28 41.90
CA TYR A 80 5.93 27.83 41.84
C TYR A 80 4.96 27.30 40.78
N ILE A 81 5.32 26.24 40.07
CA ILE A 81 4.43 25.51 39.16
C ILE A 81 4.23 24.11 39.72
N LEU A 82 2.99 23.78 40.04
CA LEU A 82 2.55 22.45 40.43
C LEU A 82 2.17 21.68 39.16
N GLY A 83 3.06 20.80 38.73
CA GLY A 83 3.00 20.08 37.48
C GLY A 83 2.45 18.68 37.59
N SER A 84 2.41 17.99 36.44
CA SER A 84 1.79 16.68 36.32
C SER A 84 2.44 15.58 37.16
N SER A 85 3.69 15.74 37.62
CA SER A 85 4.39 14.78 38.48
C SER A 85 3.71 14.70 39.85
N THR A 86 3.63 15.84 40.55
CA THR A 86 2.98 15.92 41.87
C THR A 86 1.47 15.76 41.77
N LEU A 87 0.83 16.32 40.75
CA LEU A 87 -0.61 16.16 40.55
C LEU A 87 -1.02 14.68 40.38
N ARG A 88 -0.24 13.88 39.66
CA ARG A 88 -0.49 12.44 39.52
C ARG A 88 -0.18 11.68 40.81
N GLN A 89 0.95 11.97 41.45
CA GLN A 89 1.36 11.29 42.67
C GLN A 89 0.32 11.40 43.79
N TYR A 90 -0.33 12.56 43.91
CA TYR A 90 -1.34 12.82 44.94
C TYR A 90 -2.78 12.77 44.40
N GLY A 91 -3.02 12.09 43.27
CA GLY A 91 -4.38 11.82 42.77
C GLY A 91 -5.24 13.08 42.62
N ALA A 92 -4.68 14.13 42.03
CA ALA A 92 -5.33 15.42 41.90
C ALA A 92 -6.63 15.35 41.09
N SER A 93 -7.68 16.00 41.59
CA SER A 93 -8.92 16.25 40.84
C SER A 93 -9.22 17.74 40.86
N ILE A 94 -9.32 18.34 39.68
CA ILE A 94 -9.62 19.76 39.50
C ILE A 94 -11.11 19.89 39.16
N ASP A 95 -11.83 20.64 39.98
CA ASP A 95 -13.22 21.01 39.76
C ASP A 95 -13.25 22.45 39.26
N MET A 96 -13.50 22.61 37.96
CA MET A 96 -13.52 23.93 37.30
C MET A 96 -14.80 24.71 37.61
N GLU A 97 -15.91 24.03 37.90
CA GLU A 97 -17.18 24.70 38.26
C GLU A 97 -17.06 25.30 39.65
N SER A 98 -16.44 24.57 40.58
CA SER A 98 -16.23 25.06 41.95
C SER A 98 -14.91 25.82 42.14
N ALA A 99 -14.07 25.93 41.10
CA ALA A 99 -12.70 26.45 41.16
C ALA A 99 -11.87 25.86 42.32
N THR A 100 -11.91 24.52 42.52
CA THR A 100 -11.13 23.85 43.57
C THR A 100 -10.22 22.76 43.05
N LEU A 101 -9.02 22.64 43.63
CA LEU A 101 -8.12 21.52 43.48
C LEU A 101 -8.30 20.58 44.69
N ARG A 102 -8.54 19.29 44.45
CA ARG A 102 -8.45 18.27 45.51
C ARG A 102 -7.19 17.42 45.34
N LEU A 103 -6.45 17.25 46.42
CA LEU A 103 -5.30 16.34 46.51
C LEU A 103 -5.59 15.24 47.53
N ARG A 104 -5.01 14.05 47.33
CA ARG A 104 -5.18 12.85 48.15
C ARG A 104 -3.83 12.24 48.54
N LYS A 105 -3.69 11.81 49.79
CA LYS A 105 -2.55 11.03 50.29
C LYS A 105 -3.06 9.92 51.20
N GLY A 106 -3.14 8.70 50.68
CA GLY A 106 -3.81 7.60 51.36
C GLY A 106 -5.31 7.87 51.52
N THR A 107 -5.82 7.82 52.76
CA THR A 107 -7.23 8.13 53.10
C THR A 107 -7.50 9.63 53.30
N LEU A 108 -6.45 10.45 53.39
CA LEU A 108 -6.59 11.90 53.61
C LEU A 108 -6.82 12.61 52.27
N SER A 109 -7.81 13.51 52.23
CA SER A 109 -8.06 14.39 51.09
C SER A 109 -8.17 15.86 51.53
N CYS A 110 -7.56 16.75 50.79
CA CYS A 110 -7.65 18.21 50.99
C CYS A 110 -8.31 18.84 49.76
N LYS A 111 -9.18 19.83 49.97
CA LYS A 111 -9.68 20.70 48.90
C LYS A 111 -9.09 22.11 49.10
N VAL A 112 -8.54 22.68 48.04
CA VAL A 112 -7.96 24.01 48.03
C VAL A 112 -8.67 24.85 46.97
N PRO A 113 -9.23 26.03 47.32
CA PRO A 113 -9.81 26.92 46.32
C PRO A 113 -8.71 27.61 45.50
N PHE A 114 -8.98 27.88 44.22
CA PHE A 114 -8.14 28.75 43.39
C PHE A 114 -8.31 30.21 43.82
N VAL A 115 -7.21 30.94 43.87
CA VAL A 115 -7.23 32.38 44.16
C VAL A 115 -7.42 33.12 42.83
N SER A 116 -8.53 33.84 42.68
CA SER A 116 -8.76 34.72 41.53
C SER A 116 -7.88 35.97 41.68
N PHE A 117 -6.95 36.19 40.76
CA PHE A 117 -6.18 37.45 40.69
C PHE A 117 -7.09 38.57 40.16
N ALA A 118 -7.90 39.16 41.05
CA ALA A 118 -8.43 40.50 40.83
C ALA A 118 -7.32 41.49 41.23
N SER A 119 -6.96 42.37 40.31
CA SER A 119 -6.00 43.45 40.48
C SER A 119 -6.22 44.22 41.78
N VAL A 120 -5.26 44.15 42.70
CA VAL A 120 -5.14 45.12 43.79
C VAL A 120 -4.32 46.30 43.26
N GLY A 121 -5.02 47.36 42.88
CA GLY A 121 -4.46 48.68 42.57
C GLY A 121 -5.53 49.75 42.83
N PRO A 122 -5.18 50.88 43.48
CA PRO A 122 -6.14 51.79 44.08
C PRO A 122 -6.80 52.69 43.04
N GLU A 123 -8.07 52.99 43.30
CA GLU A 123 -8.90 54.05 42.69
C GLU A 123 -9.23 53.95 41.19
N GLY A 124 -10.50 53.63 40.93
CA GLY A 124 -11.31 54.38 39.97
C GLY A 124 -11.16 54.03 38.49
N GLY A 125 -11.70 52.88 38.07
CA GLY A 125 -12.00 52.65 36.65
C GLY A 125 -12.28 51.18 36.34
N ARG A 126 -13.56 50.79 36.25
CA ARG A 126 -13.94 49.45 35.78
C ARG A 126 -13.63 49.32 34.29
N SER A 127 -12.48 48.76 33.97
CA SER A 127 -12.20 48.11 32.69
C SER A 127 -12.22 46.59 32.93
N GLU A 128 -13.13 45.87 32.27
CA GLU A 128 -13.10 44.41 32.21
C GLU A 128 -11.93 43.97 31.32
N ALA A 129 -10.71 44.05 31.85
CA ALA A 129 -9.57 43.33 31.30
C ALA A 129 -9.51 41.96 31.98
N GLN A 130 -9.87 40.91 31.24
CA GLN A 130 -9.61 39.53 31.67
C GLN A 130 -8.10 39.32 31.82
N PRO A 131 -7.60 38.73 32.91
CA PRO A 131 -6.18 38.42 33.04
C PRO A 131 -5.84 37.29 32.05
N VAL A 132 -5.05 37.63 31.05
CA VAL A 132 -4.41 36.64 30.16
C VAL A 132 -3.27 36.00 30.97
N VAL A 133 -3.49 34.79 31.47
CA VAL A 133 -2.39 33.95 31.98
C VAL A 133 -2.10 32.90 30.90
N ASN A 134 -1.20 33.25 29.98
CA ASN A 134 -0.75 32.40 28.88
C ASN A 134 0.67 31.89 29.16
N PHE A 135 0.87 30.84 29.94
CA PHE A 135 2.06 29.97 29.78
C PHE A 135 1.73 28.57 30.29
N ALA A 136 1.81 27.58 29.40
CA ALA A 136 1.96 26.17 29.79
C ALA A 136 3.46 25.82 29.67
N VAL A 137 4.02 25.00 30.55
CA VAL A 137 5.43 24.55 30.41
C VAL A 137 5.43 23.24 29.62
N ALA A 138 6.06 23.19 28.45
CA ALA A 138 6.01 22.03 27.55
C ALA A 138 7.25 21.13 27.65
N ALA A 139 7.04 19.94 28.23
CA ALA A 139 7.80 18.70 28.02
C ALA A 139 9.33 18.72 28.27
N MET A 140 9.75 17.95 29.28
CA MET A 140 11.08 17.33 29.29
C MET A 140 11.13 16.22 28.21
N GLN A 141 12.04 16.32 27.25
CA GLN A 141 12.07 15.40 26.12
C GLN A 141 12.50 13.98 26.52
N LYS A 142 11.54 13.04 26.49
CA LYS A 142 11.75 11.67 25.98
C LYS A 142 10.47 11.15 25.28
N ARG A 143 10.56 11.00 23.95
CA ARG A 143 9.70 10.26 22.98
C ARG A 143 8.20 10.13 23.30
N THR A 144 7.36 10.94 22.67
CA THR A 144 6.31 10.55 21.67
C THR A 144 5.38 11.74 21.42
N GLU A 145 5.25 12.17 20.17
CA GLU A 145 4.27 13.19 19.79
C GLU A 145 2.83 12.64 19.85
N PRO A 146 1.83 13.47 20.21
CA PRO A 146 0.44 13.03 20.31
C PRO A 146 -0.15 12.66 18.93
N LYS A 147 -0.79 11.47 18.86
CA LYS A 147 -1.50 10.99 17.66
C LYS A 147 -2.91 11.56 17.56
N SER A 148 -3.30 12.02 16.37
CA SER A 148 -4.69 12.34 16.04
C SER A 148 -5.53 11.07 15.91
N VAL A 149 -6.62 10.95 16.69
CA VAL A 149 -7.56 9.81 16.63
C VAL A 149 -8.94 10.25 16.18
N GLY A 150 -9.64 9.39 15.43
CA GLY A 150 -11.01 9.67 14.99
C GLY A 150 -12.02 9.63 16.15
N ARG A 151 -13.16 10.32 16.00
CA ARG A 151 -14.18 10.49 17.06
C ARG A 151 -14.58 9.20 17.78
N LYS A 152 -14.81 8.10 17.04
CA LYS A 152 -15.21 6.81 17.63
C LYS A 152 -14.09 6.17 18.47
N GLU A 153 -12.85 6.41 18.10
CA GLU A 153 -11.67 5.91 18.81
C GLU A 153 -11.38 6.77 20.04
N ALA A 154 -11.55 8.10 19.94
CA ALA A 154 -11.55 9.01 21.08
C ALA A 154 -12.62 8.61 22.11
N ASP A 155 -13.87 8.35 21.69
CA ASP A 155 -14.94 7.92 22.61
C ASP A 155 -14.65 6.55 23.26
N ARG A 156 -13.94 5.66 22.56
CA ARG A 156 -13.48 4.36 23.11
C ARG A 156 -12.36 4.56 24.14
N MET A 157 -11.46 5.50 23.90
CA MET A 157 -10.31 5.79 24.77
C MET A 157 -10.74 6.59 26.01
N ILE A 158 -11.66 7.55 25.87
CA ILE A 158 -12.27 8.28 27.00
C ILE A 158 -13.00 7.32 27.93
N ARG A 159 -13.78 6.37 27.40
CA ARG A 159 -14.44 5.31 28.20
C ARG A 159 -13.47 4.38 28.94
N LYS A 160 -12.20 4.34 28.52
CA LYS A 160 -11.13 3.57 29.18
C LYS A 160 -10.24 4.45 30.07
N GLY A 161 -10.65 5.68 30.37
CA GLY A 161 -9.93 6.58 31.27
C GLY A 161 -8.84 7.44 30.62
N ALA A 162 -8.79 7.53 29.29
CA ALA A 162 -7.88 8.48 28.62
C ALA A 162 -8.46 9.90 28.63
N HIS A 163 -7.61 10.91 28.86
CA HIS A 163 -7.98 12.32 28.76
C HIS A 163 -7.90 12.79 27.31
N ALA A 164 -8.92 13.52 26.84
CA ALA A 164 -8.95 14.10 25.50
C ALA A 164 -8.75 15.61 25.58
N LEU A 165 -7.81 16.14 24.78
CA LEU A 165 -7.62 17.57 24.59
C LEU A 165 -8.39 18.04 23.35
N LEU A 166 -9.34 18.95 23.55
CA LEU A 166 -9.99 19.66 22.45
C LEU A 166 -9.07 20.79 22.00
N VAL A 167 -8.23 20.53 21.00
CA VAL A 167 -7.42 21.60 20.39
C VAL A 167 -8.31 22.36 19.41
N ARG A 168 -8.67 23.60 19.79
CA ARG A 168 -9.26 24.57 18.87
C ARG A 168 -8.09 25.20 18.13
N PRO A 169 -7.89 24.97 16.82
CA PRO A 169 -6.78 25.59 16.13
C PRO A 169 -7.02 27.10 16.14
N GLY A 170 -6.16 27.84 16.85
CA GLY A 170 -6.04 29.28 16.67
C GLY A 170 -5.61 29.51 15.23
N LEU A 171 -6.37 30.33 14.49
CA LEU A 171 -5.91 30.86 13.22
C LEU A 171 -4.67 31.72 13.51
N HIS A 172 -3.48 31.15 13.35
CA HIS A 172 -2.39 31.94 12.83
C HIS A 172 -2.71 32.17 11.37
N LEU A 173 -3.26 33.35 11.07
CA LEU A 173 -3.13 33.92 9.74
C LEU A 173 -1.64 33.88 9.43
N ASN A 174 -1.23 32.98 8.53
CA ASN A 174 0.04 33.12 7.87
C ASN A 174 0.06 34.55 7.34
N ALA A 175 0.93 35.39 7.89
CA ALA A 175 1.35 36.57 7.18
C ALA A 175 1.77 36.04 5.80
N ALA A 176 1.00 36.40 4.77
CA ALA A 176 1.36 36.10 3.41
C ALA A 176 2.78 36.62 3.25
N THR A 177 3.76 35.72 3.11
CA THR A 177 5.10 36.11 2.73
C THR A 177 4.92 36.70 1.35
N THR A 178 4.87 38.02 1.27
CA THR A 178 4.77 38.75 0.02
C THR A 178 5.94 38.30 -0.82
N SER A 179 5.67 37.63 -1.93
CA SER A 179 6.68 37.16 -2.88
C SER A 179 7.20 38.36 -3.68
N THR A 180 7.91 39.26 -3.02
CA THR A 180 8.72 40.27 -3.68
C THR A 180 9.94 39.57 -4.28
N SER A 181 10.13 39.69 -5.59
CA SER A 181 11.41 39.31 -6.19
C SER A 181 12.49 40.20 -5.58
N ALA A 182 13.62 39.62 -5.17
CA ALA A 182 14.78 40.40 -4.73
C ALA A 182 15.37 41.26 -5.86
N ASP A 183 14.93 41.04 -7.11
CA ASP A 183 15.37 41.73 -8.31
C ASP A 183 14.51 42.99 -8.60
N PRO A 184 15.09 44.20 -8.59
CA PRO A 184 14.38 45.45 -8.85
C PRO A 184 13.80 45.56 -10.27
N GLU A 185 14.47 44.99 -11.28
CA GLU A 185 14.02 45.11 -12.68
C GLU A 185 12.82 44.21 -12.95
N VAL A 186 12.81 43.01 -12.36
CA VAL A 186 11.67 42.11 -12.39
C VAL A 186 10.48 42.77 -11.70
N GLU A 187 10.69 43.38 -10.54
CA GLU A 187 9.64 44.06 -9.79
C GLU A 187 9.07 45.25 -10.59
N ALA A 188 9.92 46.05 -11.25
CA ALA A 188 9.50 47.12 -12.14
C ALA A 188 8.66 46.61 -13.32
N LEU A 189 9.06 45.49 -13.94
CA LEU A 189 8.27 44.84 -14.98
C LEU A 189 6.90 44.41 -14.45
N LEU A 190 6.86 43.74 -13.29
CA LEU A 190 5.61 43.28 -12.68
C LEU A 190 4.65 44.43 -12.33
N GLN A 191 5.17 45.58 -11.91
CA GLN A 191 4.37 46.79 -11.69
C GLN A 191 3.75 47.30 -12.99
N GLY A 192 4.49 47.25 -14.11
CA GLY A 192 3.98 47.56 -15.45
C GLY A 192 2.86 46.62 -15.93
N TYR A 193 2.72 45.43 -15.32
CA TYR A 193 1.68 44.43 -15.60
C TYR A 193 0.72 44.18 -14.41
N ALA A 194 0.52 45.18 -13.55
CA ALA A 194 -0.37 45.09 -12.39
C ALA A 194 -1.81 44.67 -12.74
N ASP A 195 -2.29 44.97 -13.95
CA ASP A 195 -3.59 44.59 -14.49
C ASP A 195 -3.75 43.08 -14.69
N VAL A 196 -2.67 42.31 -14.89
CA VAL A 196 -2.69 40.84 -14.98
C VAL A 196 -2.87 40.20 -13.60
N PHE A 197 -2.56 40.92 -12.53
CA PHE A 197 -2.60 40.42 -11.15
C PHE A 197 -3.84 40.87 -10.36
N ARG A 198 -4.78 41.56 -11.00
CA ARG A 198 -6.03 41.98 -10.37
C ARG A 198 -7.02 40.82 -10.25
N ASP A 199 -8.00 40.98 -9.36
CA ASP A 199 -9.11 40.03 -9.27
C ASP A 199 -9.89 39.94 -10.59
N VAL A 200 -10.32 38.71 -10.92
CA VAL A 200 -11.08 38.43 -12.15
C VAL A 200 -12.33 39.33 -12.21
N PRO A 201 -12.42 40.27 -13.15
CA PRO A 201 -13.40 41.38 -13.11
C PRO A 201 -14.83 40.97 -13.52
N GLY A 202 -15.06 39.69 -13.81
CA GLY A 202 -16.36 39.15 -14.21
C GLY A 202 -16.23 37.89 -15.09
N LEU A 203 -17.12 37.77 -16.07
CA LEU A 203 -17.09 36.69 -17.06
C LEU A 203 -15.87 36.83 -17.98
N PRO A 204 -15.05 35.76 -18.16
CA PRO A 204 -13.91 35.75 -19.09
C PRO A 204 -14.36 36.02 -20.54
N PRO A 205 -13.50 36.35 -21.51
CA PRO A 205 -13.90 36.41 -22.91
C PRO A 205 -14.27 35.01 -23.45
N MET A 206 -15.11 34.97 -24.51
CA MET A 206 -15.29 33.75 -25.30
C MET A 206 -13.99 33.42 -26.01
N ARG A 207 -13.60 32.15 -26.04
CA ARG A 207 -12.38 31.71 -26.71
C ARG A 207 -12.70 30.69 -27.81
N PRO A 208 -11.81 30.53 -28.80
CA PRO A 208 -11.98 29.50 -29.82
C PRO A 208 -12.05 28.06 -29.26
N VAL A 209 -11.61 27.87 -28.01
CA VAL A 209 -11.66 26.60 -27.28
C VAL A 209 -12.34 26.87 -25.94
N ASP A 210 -13.67 26.94 -25.97
CA ASP A 210 -14.50 26.95 -24.76
C ASP A 210 -14.84 25.52 -24.35
N HIS A 211 -15.24 25.34 -23.09
CA HIS A 211 -15.52 24.01 -22.57
C HIS A 211 -16.85 23.48 -23.09
N THR A 212 -16.80 22.28 -23.68
CA THR A 212 -17.98 21.54 -24.13
C THR A 212 -18.14 20.25 -23.32
N ILE A 213 -19.39 19.83 -23.15
CA ILE A 213 -19.81 18.64 -22.43
C ILE A 213 -20.58 17.73 -23.41
N PRO A 214 -19.88 17.11 -24.38
CA PRO A 214 -20.50 16.18 -25.31
C PRO A 214 -21.02 14.96 -24.54
N LEU A 215 -22.30 14.62 -24.73
CA LEU A 215 -22.93 13.48 -24.07
C LEU A 215 -23.03 12.29 -25.02
N VAL A 216 -23.03 11.07 -24.48
CA VAL A 216 -23.31 9.87 -25.27
C VAL A 216 -24.71 9.99 -25.92
N PRO A 217 -24.89 9.53 -27.18
CA PRO A 217 -26.19 9.59 -27.84
C PRO A 217 -27.30 8.94 -27.00
N GLY A 218 -28.42 9.63 -26.82
CA GLY A 218 -29.56 9.16 -26.02
C GLY A 218 -29.44 9.36 -24.50
N ALA A 219 -28.38 10.02 -24.01
CA ALA A 219 -28.22 10.30 -22.59
C ALA A 219 -29.35 11.19 -22.04
N GLN A 220 -29.97 10.74 -20.95
CA GLN A 220 -31.01 11.48 -20.25
C GLN A 220 -30.39 12.43 -19.19
N PRO A 221 -31.07 13.54 -18.85
CA PRO A 221 -30.61 14.44 -17.78
C PRO A 221 -30.45 13.73 -16.43
N VAL A 222 -29.32 13.95 -15.76
CA VAL A 222 -29.01 13.31 -14.47
C VAL A 222 -29.38 14.25 -13.32
N SER A 223 -30.22 13.78 -12.39
CA SER A 223 -30.61 14.49 -11.18
C SER A 223 -30.32 13.65 -9.93
N ARG A 224 -29.47 14.15 -9.01
CA ARG A 224 -29.00 13.42 -7.81
C ARG A 224 -29.26 14.18 -6.51
N PRO A 225 -29.84 13.55 -5.47
CA PRO A 225 -30.35 14.23 -4.26
C PRO A 225 -29.27 14.99 -3.50
N MET A 226 -29.67 16.08 -2.82
CA MET A 226 -28.77 16.87 -1.98
C MET A 226 -28.25 16.07 -0.78
N TYR A 227 -27.01 16.34 -0.42
CA TYR A 227 -26.45 15.92 0.86
C TYR A 227 -26.96 16.82 1.98
N ARG A 228 -27.17 16.25 3.18
CA ARG A 228 -27.43 17.06 4.38
C ARG A 228 -26.16 17.82 4.77
N LEU A 229 -26.32 19.13 4.99
CA LEU A 229 -25.23 20.04 5.37
C LEU A 229 -25.42 20.51 6.83
N SER A 230 -24.31 20.75 7.54
CA SER A 230 -24.33 21.36 8.86
C SER A 230 -24.56 22.88 8.76
N PRO A 231 -25.00 23.55 9.84
CA PRO A 231 -25.23 25.01 9.83
C PRO A 231 -24.02 25.82 9.30
N LEU A 232 -22.81 25.54 9.81
CA LEU A 232 -21.58 26.18 9.31
C LEU A 232 -21.35 26.02 7.80
N LYS A 233 -21.76 24.87 7.23
CA LYS A 233 -21.64 24.62 5.79
C LYS A 233 -22.72 25.38 5.02
N LEU A 234 -23.92 25.53 5.58
CA LEU A 234 -25.00 26.30 4.97
C LEU A 234 -24.62 27.78 4.83
N ASP A 235 -24.04 28.37 5.88
CA ASP A 235 -23.56 29.76 5.83
C ASP A 235 -22.50 29.94 4.74
N GLU A 236 -21.58 28.98 4.63
CA GLU A 236 -20.54 29.02 3.61
C GLU A 236 -21.07 28.83 2.18
N VAL A 237 -22.10 27.98 1.99
CA VAL A 237 -22.80 27.86 0.70
C VAL A 237 -23.41 29.20 0.33
N LYS A 238 -24.13 29.83 1.26
CA LYS A 238 -24.78 31.12 1.02
C LYS A 238 -23.76 32.18 0.61
N ARG A 239 -22.62 32.24 1.32
CA ARG A 239 -21.51 33.15 1.01
C ARG A 239 -20.92 32.92 -0.39
N GLN A 240 -20.56 31.67 -0.73
CA GLN A 240 -19.94 31.35 -2.02
C GLN A 240 -20.92 31.51 -3.19
N VAL A 241 -22.18 31.10 -3.04
CA VAL A 241 -23.20 31.27 -4.08
C VAL A 241 -23.46 32.75 -4.35
N THR A 242 -23.54 33.59 -3.30
CA THR A 242 -23.73 35.04 -3.46
C THR A 242 -22.56 35.67 -4.21
N ASP A 243 -21.32 35.32 -3.87
CA ASP A 243 -20.11 35.80 -4.54
C ASP A 243 -20.06 35.37 -6.02
N LEU A 244 -20.37 34.10 -6.31
CA LEU A 244 -20.37 33.58 -7.68
C LEU A 244 -21.48 34.20 -8.54
N LEU A 245 -22.66 34.48 -7.95
CA LEU A 245 -23.75 35.19 -8.62
C LEU A 245 -23.36 36.64 -8.91
N ALA A 246 -22.77 37.35 -7.94
CA ALA A 246 -22.32 38.73 -8.13
C ALA A 246 -21.27 38.85 -9.25
N LYS A 247 -20.43 37.83 -9.42
CA LYS A 247 -19.43 37.75 -10.50
C LYS A 247 -19.98 37.26 -11.84
N GLY A 248 -21.24 36.83 -11.91
CA GLY A 248 -21.85 36.24 -13.10
C GLY A 248 -21.28 34.87 -13.51
N MET A 249 -20.52 34.21 -12.62
CA MET A 249 -19.92 32.89 -12.86
C MET A 249 -20.94 31.75 -12.71
N ILE A 250 -22.03 32.00 -12.01
CA ILE A 250 -23.21 31.15 -11.96
C ILE A 250 -24.47 32.00 -12.19
N ARG A 251 -25.57 31.36 -12.58
CA ARG A 251 -26.90 31.97 -12.67
C ARG A 251 -27.99 31.01 -12.19
N PRO A 252 -29.19 31.51 -11.82
CA PRO A 252 -30.33 30.64 -11.51
C PRO A 252 -30.66 29.72 -12.69
N SER A 253 -31.01 28.46 -12.41
CA SER A 253 -31.27 27.44 -13.42
C SER A 253 -32.64 26.78 -13.25
N THR A 254 -33.30 26.52 -14.37
CA THR A 254 -34.50 25.67 -14.48
C THR A 254 -34.19 24.34 -15.18
N SER A 255 -32.90 24.00 -15.31
CA SER A 255 -32.42 22.81 -16.02
C SER A 255 -32.97 21.51 -15.43
N PRO A 256 -33.21 20.47 -16.25
CA PRO A 256 -33.53 19.13 -15.75
C PRO A 256 -32.32 18.42 -15.11
N TYR A 257 -31.09 18.91 -15.33
CA TYR A 257 -29.90 18.40 -14.64
C TYR A 257 -29.84 18.90 -13.21
N SER A 258 -29.32 18.09 -12.30
CA SER A 258 -29.13 18.54 -10.92
C SER A 258 -28.05 17.75 -10.18
N ALA A 259 -26.89 18.37 -9.97
CA ALA A 259 -25.80 17.83 -9.16
C ALA A 259 -25.85 18.34 -7.70
N PRO A 260 -25.55 17.50 -6.69
CA PRO A 260 -25.44 17.95 -5.32
C PRO A 260 -24.07 18.59 -5.04
N ILE A 261 -24.01 19.43 -4.00
CA ILE A 261 -22.78 20.09 -3.55
C ILE A 261 -22.10 19.33 -2.40
N LEU A 262 -20.77 19.34 -2.39
CA LEU A 262 -19.93 18.80 -1.32
C LEU A 262 -18.81 19.78 -0.97
N PHE A 263 -18.26 19.69 0.25
CA PHE A 263 -17.17 20.55 0.69
C PHE A 263 -15.86 19.78 0.85
N VAL A 264 -14.78 20.41 0.39
CA VAL A 264 -13.41 19.96 0.61
C VAL A 264 -12.68 21.01 1.45
N GLY A 265 -12.02 20.59 2.53
CA GLY A 265 -11.21 21.49 3.36
C GLY A 265 -9.91 21.87 2.64
N LYS A 266 -9.57 23.16 2.66
CA LYS A 266 -8.26 23.65 2.22
C LYS A 266 -7.26 23.62 3.37
N LYS A 267 -5.96 23.72 3.03
CA LYS A 267 -4.85 23.80 3.99
C LYS A 267 -4.95 25.02 4.93
N ASP A 268 -5.60 26.09 4.48
CA ASP A 268 -5.85 27.32 5.25
C ASP A 268 -7.07 27.22 6.20
N GLY A 269 -7.70 26.04 6.30
CA GLY A 269 -8.90 25.82 7.12
C GLY A 269 -10.21 26.28 6.45
N THR A 270 -10.17 26.96 5.31
CA THR A 270 -11.37 27.38 4.58
C THR A 270 -12.00 26.20 3.83
N LEU A 271 -13.31 26.27 3.60
CA LEU A 271 -14.05 25.24 2.87
C LEU A 271 -14.19 25.63 1.39
N ARG A 272 -13.92 24.70 0.47
CA ARG A 272 -14.19 24.85 -0.97
C ARG A 272 -15.47 24.11 -1.33
N MET A 273 -16.46 24.82 -1.89
CA MET A 273 -17.64 24.19 -2.47
C MET A 273 -17.24 23.48 -3.77
N CYS A 274 -17.56 22.20 -3.88
CA CYS A 274 -17.34 21.37 -5.06
C CYS A 274 -18.68 20.79 -5.51
N ILE A 275 -18.88 20.71 -6.82
CA ILE A 275 -20.10 20.12 -7.39
C ILE A 275 -19.84 18.64 -7.71
N ASP A 276 -20.75 17.76 -7.30
CA ASP A 276 -20.62 16.33 -7.55
C ASP A 276 -21.11 15.94 -8.95
N TYR A 277 -20.29 16.25 -9.96
CA TYR A 277 -20.58 15.89 -11.35
C TYR A 277 -20.38 14.41 -11.68
N ARG A 278 -20.15 13.50 -10.72
CA ARG A 278 -19.93 12.06 -11.04
C ARG A 278 -21.03 11.46 -11.91
N GLY A 279 -22.28 11.88 -11.70
CA GLY A 279 -23.41 11.45 -12.53
C GLY A 279 -23.33 11.96 -13.97
N LEU A 280 -23.06 13.25 -14.14
CA LEU A 280 -22.87 13.87 -15.46
C LEU A 280 -21.66 13.28 -16.18
N ASN A 281 -20.52 13.19 -15.48
CA ASN A 281 -19.24 12.67 -15.95
C ASN A 281 -19.33 11.25 -16.51
N ALA A 282 -20.22 10.41 -15.97
CA ALA A 282 -20.43 9.04 -16.48
C ALA A 282 -21.07 9.03 -17.87
N THR A 283 -21.81 10.08 -18.22
CA THR A 283 -22.50 10.26 -19.51
C THR A 283 -21.77 11.19 -20.48
N THR A 284 -20.67 11.82 -20.04
CA THR A 284 -19.85 12.69 -20.88
C THR A 284 -18.85 11.87 -21.70
N ILE A 285 -18.76 12.14 -23.00
CA ILE A 285 -17.76 11.56 -23.89
C ILE A 285 -16.38 12.09 -23.47
N LYS A 286 -15.46 11.19 -23.14
CA LYS A 286 -14.12 11.55 -22.66
C LYS A 286 -13.25 12.07 -23.80
N ASN A 287 -12.77 13.30 -23.66
CA ASN A 287 -11.76 13.91 -24.49
C ASN A 287 -10.38 13.40 -24.07
N ARG A 288 -9.64 12.82 -25.02
CA ARG A 288 -8.27 12.31 -24.82
C ARG A 288 -7.23 13.29 -25.35
N TYR A 289 -7.40 14.58 -25.05
CA TYR A 289 -6.39 15.59 -25.38
C TYR A 289 -5.04 15.18 -24.76
N PRO A 290 -3.93 15.23 -25.52
CA PRO A 290 -2.63 14.79 -25.02
C PRO A 290 -2.17 15.73 -23.90
N LEU A 291 -1.97 15.17 -22.71
CA LEU A 291 -1.24 15.86 -21.65
C LEU A 291 0.24 15.48 -21.77
N PRO A 292 1.17 16.46 -21.78
CA PRO A 292 2.60 16.16 -21.83
C PRO A 292 3.03 15.37 -20.59
N ARG A 293 3.98 14.45 -20.74
CA ARG A 293 4.55 13.74 -19.59
C ARG A 293 5.42 14.70 -18.79
N VAL A 294 5.36 14.59 -17.47
CA VAL A 294 6.13 15.45 -16.55
C VAL A 294 7.63 15.36 -16.85
N ASP A 295 8.16 14.17 -17.13
CA ASP A 295 9.58 13.99 -17.44
C ASP A 295 9.97 14.70 -18.75
N ASP A 296 9.16 14.59 -19.81
CA ASP A 296 9.39 15.32 -21.08
C ASP A 296 9.40 16.84 -20.88
N LEU A 297 8.62 17.35 -19.91
CA LEU A 297 8.58 18.76 -19.55
C LEU A 297 9.84 19.19 -18.79
N LEU A 298 10.34 18.35 -17.88
CA LEU A 298 11.54 18.62 -17.10
C LEU A 298 12.80 18.59 -17.98
N ASP A 299 12.87 17.66 -18.95
CA ASP A 299 14.02 17.55 -19.86
C ASP A 299 14.24 18.81 -20.70
N LYS A 300 13.17 19.55 -21.01
CA LYS A 300 13.21 20.82 -21.76
C LYS A 300 13.88 21.96 -21.00
N LEU A 301 14.04 21.83 -19.69
CA LEU A 301 14.61 22.87 -18.82
C LEU A 301 16.15 22.89 -18.87
N LYS A 302 16.76 21.97 -19.61
CA LYS A 302 18.21 21.84 -19.77
C LYS A 302 18.89 23.17 -20.14
N GLY A 303 19.93 23.52 -19.38
CA GLY A 303 20.78 24.69 -19.64
C GLY A 303 20.20 26.01 -19.13
N SER A 304 19.04 25.96 -18.47
CA SER A 304 18.41 27.13 -17.86
C SER A 304 18.98 27.39 -16.47
N ALA A 305 19.15 28.66 -16.10
CA ALA A 305 19.61 29.06 -14.78
C ALA A 305 18.57 29.88 -14.00
N TYR A 306 17.59 30.48 -14.70
CA TYR A 306 16.55 31.33 -14.11
C TYR A 306 15.16 30.77 -14.40
N PHE A 307 14.33 30.70 -13.37
CA PHE A 307 13.00 30.12 -13.42
C PHE A 307 11.95 31.04 -12.79
N SER A 308 10.79 31.12 -13.41
CA SER A 308 9.61 31.79 -12.85
C SER A 308 8.39 30.88 -12.97
N SER A 309 7.65 30.72 -11.89
CA SER A 309 6.39 29.96 -11.85
C SER A 309 5.22 30.91 -11.66
N ILE A 310 4.22 30.79 -12.53
CA ILE A 310 3.02 31.64 -12.54
C ILE A 310 1.80 30.77 -12.27
N ASP A 311 1.11 31.03 -11.14
CA ASP A 311 -0.15 30.37 -10.74
C ASP A 311 -1.35 31.23 -11.17
N LEU A 312 -2.27 30.65 -11.94
CA LEU A 312 -3.46 31.34 -12.41
C LEU A 312 -4.54 31.46 -11.32
N GLN A 313 -5.16 32.63 -11.20
CA GLN A 313 -6.17 32.87 -10.18
C GLN A 313 -7.48 32.13 -10.50
N GLN A 314 -7.77 31.07 -9.74
CA GLN A 314 -8.96 30.23 -10.00
C GLN A 314 -9.01 29.77 -11.47
N GLY A 315 -7.88 29.25 -11.99
CA GLY A 315 -7.67 28.97 -13.42
C GLY A 315 -8.91 28.48 -14.16
N TYR A 316 -9.56 27.42 -13.70
CA TYR A 316 -10.79 26.88 -14.31
C TYR A 316 -11.87 27.94 -14.56
N ASN A 317 -12.17 28.81 -13.59
CA ASN A 317 -13.22 29.83 -13.72
C ASN A 317 -12.90 30.90 -14.79
N GLN A 318 -11.68 30.89 -15.35
CA GLN A 318 -11.26 31.81 -16.40
C GLN A 318 -11.57 31.29 -17.81
N ILE A 319 -12.12 30.08 -17.97
CA ILE A 319 -12.58 29.53 -19.25
C ILE A 319 -14.11 29.47 -19.26
N ARG A 320 -14.75 29.83 -20.39
CA ARG A 320 -16.22 29.77 -20.51
C ARG A 320 -16.70 28.35 -20.83
N ILE A 321 -17.95 28.08 -20.49
CA ILE A 321 -18.68 26.91 -20.96
C ILE A 321 -19.51 27.33 -22.17
N GLU A 322 -19.52 26.47 -23.20
CA GLU A 322 -20.34 26.67 -24.39
C GLU A 322 -21.82 26.87 -24.01
N ALA A 323 -22.50 27.81 -24.67
CA ALA A 323 -23.82 28.26 -24.22
C ALA A 323 -24.86 27.13 -24.19
N SER A 324 -24.74 26.18 -25.12
CA SER A 324 -25.60 24.99 -25.21
C SER A 324 -25.36 23.97 -24.09
N ASP A 325 -24.20 24.01 -23.44
CA ASP A 325 -23.78 23.05 -22.42
C ASP A 325 -23.93 23.59 -20.98
N ILE A 326 -24.12 24.90 -20.82
CA ILE A 326 -24.36 25.54 -19.50
C ILE A 326 -25.44 24.82 -18.68
N PRO A 327 -26.63 24.46 -19.22
CA PRO A 327 -27.68 23.80 -18.44
C PRO A 327 -27.26 22.44 -17.88
N LYS A 328 -26.28 21.75 -18.49
CA LYS A 328 -25.79 20.44 -18.03
C LYS A 328 -25.04 20.55 -16.69
N THR A 329 -24.54 21.73 -16.38
CA THR A 329 -23.74 22.01 -15.17
C THR A 329 -24.62 22.35 -13.96
N ALA A 330 -25.94 22.27 -14.10
CA ALA A 330 -26.86 22.67 -13.05
C ALA A 330 -26.66 21.86 -11.76
N PHE A 331 -26.64 22.58 -10.64
CA PHE A 331 -26.44 22.08 -9.30
C PHE A 331 -27.43 22.69 -8.32
N ARG A 332 -27.79 21.92 -7.30
CA ARG A 332 -28.77 22.31 -6.29
C ARG A 332 -28.14 22.55 -4.94
N THR A 333 -28.64 23.60 -4.31
CA THR A 333 -28.33 23.98 -2.94
C THR A 333 -29.62 24.18 -2.16
N PRO A 334 -29.56 24.20 -0.81
CA PRO A 334 -30.73 24.57 0.00
C PRO A 334 -31.29 25.97 -0.29
N PHE A 335 -30.53 26.84 -0.97
CA PHE A 335 -30.91 28.22 -1.29
C PHE A 335 -31.40 28.41 -2.73
N GLY A 336 -31.40 27.35 -3.55
CA GLY A 336 -31.85 27.42 -4.93
C GLY A 336 -31.10 26.50 -5.89
N HIS A 337 -31.50 26.59 -7.15
CA HIS A 337 -30.95 25.83 -8.26
C HIS A 337 -30.15 26.77 -9.19
N PHE A 338 -28.90 26.41 -9.47
CA PHE A 338 -27.96 27.28 -10.17
C PHE A 338 -27.17 26.48 -11.22
N GLU A 339 -26.64 27.15 -12.23
CA GLU A 339 -25.77 26.56 -13.27
C GLU A 339 -24.54 27.43 -13.49
N TYR A 340 -23.42 26.80 -13.86
CA TYR A 340 -22.14 27.46 -14.11
C TYR A 340 -22.06 27.97 -15.55
N THR A 341 -21.64 29.23 -15.71
CA THR A 341 -21.36 29.87 -17.00
C THR A 341 -19.87 29.78 -17.37
N VAL A 342 -19.03 29.46 -16.39
CA VAL A 342 -17.58 29.26 -16.51
C VAL A 342 -17.20 27.84 -16.09
N LEU A 343 -16.07 27.36 -16.59
CA LEU A 343 -15.57 26.02 -16.33
C LEU A 343 -15.36 25.83 -14.82
N SER A 344 -16.08 24.86 -14.25
CA SER A 344 -16.05 24.55 -12.82
C SER A 344 -15.28 23.27 -12.53
N PHE A 345 -14.77 23.17 -11.30
CA PHE A 345 -14.04 21.99 -10.87
C PHE A 345 -14.95 20.75 -10.81
N GLY A 346 -14.41 19.60 -11.23
CA GLY A 346 -15.09 18.31 -11.16
C GLY A 346 -15.73 17.85 -12.47
N LEU A 347 -15.79 18.69 -13.51
CA LEU A 347 -16.25 18.29 -14.83
C LEU A 347 -15.23 17.39 -15.56
N THR A 348 -15.71 16.37 -16.25
CA THR A 348 -14.89 15.55 -17.16
C THR A 348 -14.39 16.43 -18.31
N ASN A 349 -13.15 16.20 -18.76
CA ASN A 349 -12.46 17.00 -19.79
C ASN A 349 -12.08 18.43 -19.39
N ALA A 350 -12.35 18.88 -18.15
CA ALA A 350 -11.88 20.18 -17.68
C ALA A 350 -10.35 20.33 -17.80
N PRO A 351 -9.51 19.36 -17.38
CA PRO A 351 -8.06 19.46 -17.55
C PRO A 351 -7.63 19.46 -19.03
N ALA A 352 -8.30 18.67 -19.87
CA ALA A 352 -8.02 18.59 -21.31
C ALA A 352 -8.33 19.91 -22.02
N THR A 353 -9.46 20.54 -21.68
CA THR A 353 -9.83 21.85 -22.21
C THR A 353 -8.83 22.92 -21.77
N PHE A 354 -8.45 22.87 -20.48
CA PHE A 354 -7.48 23.82 -19.92
C PHE A 354 -6.12 23.73 -20.61
N GLN A 355 -5.59 22.51 -20.77
CA GLN A 355 -4.33 22.30 -21.48
C GLN A 355 -4.43 22.79 -22.93
N ALA A 356 -5.52 22.50 -23.65
CA ALA A 356 -5.70 22.97 -25.03
C ALA A 356 -5.70 24.50 -25.14
N VAL A 357 -6.26 25.20 -24.16
CA VAL A 357 -6.21 26.67 -24.09
C VAL A 357 -4.78 27.14 -23.83
N MET A 358 -4.07 26.56 -22.85
CA MET A 358 -2.67 26.93 -22.56
C MET A 358 -1.76 26.67 -23.76
N ASP A 359 -1.88 25.51 -24.40
CA ASP A 359 -1.10 25.13 -25.59
C ASP A 359 -1.34 26.11 -26.73
N ARG A 360 -2.59 26.56 -26.92
CA ARG A 360 -2.93 27.56 -27.96
C ARG A 360 -2.36 28.93 -27.64
N MET A 361 -2.50 29.39 -26.39
CA MET A 361 -2.03 30.70 -25.95
C MET A 361 -0.51 30.84 -26.06
N PHE A 362 0.21 29.82 -25.60
CA PHE A 362 1.67 29.83 -25.53
C PHE A 362 2.35 29.07 -26.68
N ARG A 363 1.61 28.62 -27.70
CA ARG A 363 2.14 27.88 -28.86
C ARG A 363 3.45 28.43 -29.44
N PRO A 364 3.65 29.75 -29.59
CA PRO A 364 4.90 30.30 -30.14
C PRO A 364 6.12 30.16 -29.21
N TYR A 365 5.89 29.93 -27.92
CA TYR A 365 6.87 29.98 -26.83
C TYR A 365 7.07 28.62 -26.13
N ILE A 366 6.11 27.70 -26.29
CA ILE A 366 6.24 26.30 -25.88
C ILE A 366 7.47 25.68 -26.55
N ASP A 367 8.21 24.91 -25.76
CA ASP A 367 9.46 24.23 -26.14
C ASP A 367 10.63 25.17 -26.47
N ARG A 368 10.49 26.47 -26.20
CA ARG A 368 11.56 27.47 -26.30
C ARG A 368 11.97 27.98 -24.92
N PHE A 369 11.02 28.54 -24.19
CA PHE A 369 11.25 29.11 -22.86
C PHE A 369 10.03 29.04 -21.93
N VAL A 370 8.92 28.44 -22.38
CA VAL A 370 7.72 28.23 -21.58
C VAL A 370 7.35 26.76 -21.57
N VAL A 371 7.02 26.24 -20.39
CA VAL A 371 6.32 24.99 -20.22
C VAL A 371 4.99 25.23 -19.50
N CYS A 372 3.91 24.67 -20.02
CA CYS A 372 2.60 24.72 -19.39
C CYS A 372 2.12 23.32 -19.04
N TYR A 373 1.70 23.12 -17.78
CA TYR A 373 1.00 21.93 -17.35
C TYR A 373 -0.25 22.34 -16.58
N LEU A 374 -1.41 22.22 -17.22
CA LEU A 374 -2.68 22.73 -16.69
C LEU A 374 -2.53 24.21 -16.26
N ASP A 375 -2.79 24.53 -14.99
CA ASP A 375 -2.73 25.86 -14.41
C ASP A 375 -1.33 26.34 -14.03
N ASP A 376 -0.33 25.47 -14.06
CA ASP A 376 1.06 25.80 -13.76
C ASP A 376 1.81 26.22 -15.04
N ILE A 377 2.21 27.49 -15.10
CA ILE A 377 3.04 28.03 -16.18
C ILE A 377 4.46 28.23 -15.63
N LEU A 378 5.44 27.58 -16.25
CA LEU A 378 6.86 27.73 -15.93
C LEU A 378 7.58 28.44 -17.07
N VAL A 379 8.27 29.54 -16.74
CA VAL A 379 9.17 30.27 -17.64
C VAL A 379 10.60 29.94 -17.24
N TYR A 380 11.46 29.64 -18.21
CA TYR A 380 12.85 29.27 -17.97
C TYR A 380 13.79 29.95 -18.98
N SER A 381 14.96 30.38 -18.52
CA SER A 381 15.96 31.07 -19.35
C SER A 381 17.40 30.78 -18.91
N LYS A 382 18.37 31.02 -19.79
CA LYS A 382 19.79 30.80 -19.51
C LYS A 382 20.41 31.98 -18.75
N THR A 383 20.10 33.20 -19.18
CA THR A 383 20.57 34.44 -18.56
C THR A 383 19.43 35.22 -17.93
N ARG A 384 19.78 36.19 -17.08
CA ARG A 384 18.82 37.07 -16.40
C ARG A 384 18.13 37.98 -17.42
N GLU A 385 18.88 38.51 -18.37
CA GLU A 385 18.41 39.44 -19.40
C GLU A 385 17.39 38.77 -20.32
N GLU A 386 17.69 37.56 -20.79
CA GLU A 386 16.74 36.73 -21.54
C GLU A 386 15.48 36.44 -20.70
N HIS A 387 15.64 36.23 -19.39
CA HIS A 387 14.52 35.96 -18.50
C HIS A 387 13.55 37.13 -18.38
N LEU A 388 14.05 38.36 -18.30
CA LEU A 388 13.23 39.56 -18.29
C LEU A 388 12.42 39.71 -19.59
N GLU A 389 13.04 39.46 -20.74
CA GLU A 389 12.35 39.48 -22.04
C GLU A 389 11.28 38.39 -22.14
N HIS A 390 11.61 37.16 -21.73
CA HIS A 390 10.66 36.04 -21.71
C HIS A 390 9.48 36.30 -20.78
N LEU A 391 9.72 36.87 -19.59
CA LEU A 391 8.66 37.27 -18.66
C LEU A 391 7.74 38.33 -19.27
N LYS A 392 8.30 39.34 -19.94
CA LYS A 392 7.51 40.38 -20.62
C LYS A 392 6.59 39.75 -21.67
N LEU A 393 7.10 38.86 -22.51
CA LEU A 393 6.31 38.16 -23.53
C LEU A 393 5.18 37.33 -22.92
N VAL A 394 5.46 36.60 -21.84
CA VAL A 394 4.46 35.76 -21.16
C VAL A 394 3.37 36.61 -20.52
N LEU A 395 3.73 37.69 -19.82
CA LEU A 395 2.78 38.62 -19.21
C LEU A 395 1.93 39.34 -20.26
N GLU A 396 2.50 39.66 -21.42
CA GLU A 396 1.79 40.26 -22.54
C GLU A 396 0.77 39.29 -23.17
N VAL A 397 1.11 38.01 -23.29
CA VAL A 397 0.13 36.97 -23.67
C VAL A 397 -1.00 36.87 -22.65
N LEU A 398 -0.69 36.82 -21.34
CA LEU A 398 -1.71 36.76 -20.30
C LEU A 398 -2.64 37.98 -20.34
N ARG A 399 -2.08 39.18 -20.52
CA ARG A 399 -2.84 40.42 -20.71
C ARG A 399 -3.75 40.35 -21.93
N ARG A 400 -3.21 39.96 -23.09
CA ARG A 400 -3.96 39.87 -24.37
C ARG A 400 -5.12 38.88 -24.28
N GLU A 401 -4.87 37.72 -23.69
CA GLU A 401 -5.85 36.63 -23.56
C GLU A 401 -6.77 36.81 -22.34
N GLN A 402 -6.60 37.91 -21.61
CA GLN A 402 -7.33 38.28 -20.38
C GLN A 402 -7.33 37.14 -19.34
N MET A 403 -6.15 36.56 -19.11
CA MET A 403 -5.91 35.56 -18.07
C MET A 403 -5.20 36.22 -16.89
N PHE A 404 -5.70 35.99 -15.68
CA PHE A 404 -5.26 36.65 -14.46
C PHE A 404 -4.47 35.69 -13.57
N ALA A 405 -3.33 36.15 -13.08
CA ALA A 405 -2.44 35.37 -12.22
C ALA A 405 -2.54 35.81 -10.76
N LYS A 406 -2.40 34.87 -9.82
CA LYS A 406 -2.40 35.17 -8.40
C LYS A 406 -0.98 35.48 -7.93
N ARG A 407 -0.61 36.77 -7.96
CA ARG A 407 0.75 37.25 -7.65
C ARG A 407 1.38 36.64 -6.39
N ALA A 408 0.61 36.52 -5.30
CA ALA A 408 1.08 35.98 -4.02
C ALA A 408 1.48 34.49 -4.04
N LYS A 409 1.21 33.79 -5.14
CA LYS A 409 1.61 32.39 -5.35
C LYS A 409 2.62 32.22 -6.47
N CYS A 410 2.94 33.29 -7.19
CA CYS A 410 3.92 33.25 -8.26
C CYS A 410 5.33 33.43 -7.68
N PHE A 411 6.29 32.76 -8.30
CA PHE A 411 7.72 32.89 -8.01
C PHE A 411 8.41 33.47 -9.23
N TRP A 412 9.31 34.43 -9.03
CA TRP A 412 9.91 35.20 -10.12
C TRP A 412 11.43 35.17 -10.07
N ALA A 413 12.05 34.93 -11.24
CA ALA A 413 13.48 34.95 -11.51
C ALA A 413 14.34 34.24 -10.44
N GLN A 414 13.89 33.06 -10.00
CA GLN A 414 14.58 32.28 -8.99
C GLN A 414 15.62 31.34 -9.63
N PRO A 415 16.78 31.10 -8.97
CA PRO A 415 17.76 30.11 -9.43
C PRO A 415 17.27 28.67 -9.25
N GLN A 416 16.25 28.47 -8.42
CA GLN A 416 15.57 27.20 -8.23
C GLN A 416 14.07 27.42 -7.96
N VAL A 417 13.22 26.51 -8.42
CA VAL A 417 11.76 26.62 -8.23
C VAL A 417 11.13 25.26 -7.98
N GLU A 418 10.05 25.24 -7.19
CA GLU A 418 9.18 24.07 -7.05
C GLU A 418 8.26 23.98 -8.29
N TYR A 419 8.38 22.91 -9.06
CA TYR A 419 7.55 22.68 -10.26
C TYR A 419 7.14 21.22 -10.36
N LEU A 420 5.83 20.97 -10.53
CA LEU A 420 5.23 19.63 -10.62
C LEU A 420 5.67 18.66 -9.50
N GLY A 421 5.96 19.21 -8.32
CA GLY A 421 6.38 18.45 -7.14
C GLY A 421 7.86 18.01 -7.15
N HIS A 422 8.70 18.68 -7.93
CA HIS A 422 10.15 18.57 -7.95
C HIS A 422 10.79 19.95 -7.71
N ILE A 423 12.03 19.99 -7.23
CA ILE A 423 12.82 21.21 -7.22
C ILE A 423 13.68 21.21 -8.47
N VAL A 424 13.49 22.22 -9.32
CA VAL A 424 14.26 22.42 -10.54
C VAL A 424 15.29 23.50 -10.29
N SER A 425 16.54 23.26 -10.66
CA SER A 425 17.63 24.24 -10.63
C SER A 425 18.52 24.12 -11.87
N ALA A 426 19.51 25.01 -12.00
CA ALA A 426 20.51 24.91 -13.07
C ALA A 426 21.31 23.59 -13.07
N THR A 427 21.46 22.96 -11.90
CA THR A 427 22.24 21.73 -11.75
C THR A 427 21.43 20.47 -12.07
N GLY A 428 20.10 20.55 -12.08
CA GLY A 428 19.23 19.42 -12.36
C GLY A 428 17.91 19.45 -11.61
N VAL A 429 17.33 18.27 -11.46
CA VAL A 429 16.08 18.04 -10.76
C VAL A 429 16.37 17.34 -9.43
N LYS A 430 15.80 17.85 -8.34
CA LYS A 430 15.84 17.26 -7.00
C LYS A 430 14.44 16.88 -6.51
N MET A 431 14.41 16.01 -5.51
CA MET A 431 13.20 15.69 -4.78
C MET A 431 12.75 16.87 -3.91
N ASP A 432 11.43 17.07 -3.77
CA ASP A 432 10.87 18.12 -2.89
C ASP A 432 11.21 17.84 -1.41
N PRO A 433 11.95 18.72 -0.72
CA PRO A 433 12.35 18.54 0.68
C PRO A 433 11.18 18.30 1.63
N ARG A 434 10.00 18.86 1.35
CA ARG A 434 8.80 18.66 2.18
C ARG A 434 8.32 17.22 2.10
N LYS A 435 8.26 16.66 0.89
CA LYS A 435 7.88 15.26 0.68
C LYS A 435 8.96 14.29 1.17
N VAL A 436 10.23 14.66 1.02
CA VAL A 436 11.36 13.92 1.60
C VAL A 436 11.26 13.88 3.12
N ALA A 437 10.98 15.01 3.78
CA ALA A 437 10.76 15.07 5.22
C ALA A 437 9.60 14.17 5.66
N VAL A 438 8.49 14.17 4.90
CA VAL A 438 7.35 13.25 5.15
C VAL A 438 7.77 11.78 5.09
N VAL A 439 8.63 11.38 4.14
CA VAL A 439 9.16 10.01 4.07
C VAL A 439 10.11 9.72 5.24
N ARG A 440 11.04 10.63 5.53
CA ARG A 440 12.02 10.51 6.62
C ARG A 440 11.36 10.35 7.99
N ASP A 441 10.31 11.10 8.23
CA ASP A 441 9.62 11.13 9.52
C ASP A 441 8.42 10.16 9.53
N TRP A 442 8.24 9.36 8.47
CA TRP A 442 7.15 8.40 8.35
C TRP A 442 7.27 7.30 9.42
N PRO A 443 6.22 7.06 10.23
CA PRO A 443 6.23 5.99 11.22
C PRO A 443 6.09 4.62 10.55
N ALA A 444 6.64 3.57 11.18
CA ALA A 444 6.50 2.20 10.68
C ALA A 444 5.01 1.86 10.43
N PRO A 445 4.62 1.50 9.19
CA PRO A 445 3.23 1.22 8.84
C PRO A 445 2.61 0.16 9.72
N GLN A 446 1.42 0.43 10.26
CA GLN A 446 0.71 -0.49 11.16
C GLN A 446 -0.37 -1.29 10.44
N ASN A 447 -0.72 -0.90 9.21
CA ASN A 447 -1.74 -1.54 8.40
C ASN A 447 -1.39 -1.43 6.89
N LEU A 448 -2.10 -2.23 6.09
CA LEU A 448 -1.93 -2.27 4.64
C LEU A 448 -2.12 -0.91 3.97
N GLN A 449 -3.05 -0.08 4.45
CA GLN A 449 -3.32 1.23 3.85
C GLN A 449 -2.17 2.21 4.08
N GLU A 450 -1.59 2.23 5.29
CA GLU A 450 -0.40 3.02 5.60
C GLU A 450 0.81 2.56 4.79
N LEU A 451 0.99 1.25 4.63
CA LEU A 451 2.07 0.69 3.81
C LEU A 451 1.89 1.06 2.34
N GLN A 452 0.68 0.94 1.80
CA GLN A 452 0.37 1.32 0.41
C GLN A 452 0.58 2.82 0.18
N LYS A 453 0.24 3.68 1.16
CA LYS A 453 0.52 5.12 1.10
C LYS A 453 2.03 5.39 1.10
N PHE A 454 2.79 4.73 1.97
CA PHE A 454 4.25 4.85 2.02
C PHE A 454 4.91 4.39 0.72
N LEU A 455 4.53 3.21 0.21
CA LEU A 455 5.05 2.70 -1.07
C LEU A 455 4.61 3.55 -2.25
N GLY A 456 3.39 4.09 -2.24
CA GLY A 456 2.95 5.03 -3.24
C GLY A 456 3.81 6.30 -3.27
N LEU A 457 4.14 6.85 -2.09
CA LEU A 457 4.99 8.03 -1.97
C LEU A 457 6.46 7.76 -2.34
N THR A 458 7.03 6.63 -1.91
CA THR A 458 8.41 6.28 -2.28
C THR A 458 8.53 5.87 -3.75
N ASN A 459 7.49 5.30 -4.35
CA ASN A 459 7.46 4.98 -5.79
C ASN A 459 7.41 6.25 -6.65
N TYR A 460 6.86 7.37 -6.16
CA TYR A 460 6.99 8.67 -6.82
C TYR A 460 8.46 9.09 -6.97
N PHE A 461 9.32 8.70 -6.03
CA PHE A 461 10.75 8.98 -6.05
C PHE A 461 11.60 7.90 -6.72
N ARG A 462 10.98 6.88 -7.33
CA ARG A 462 11.69 5.74 -7.94
C ARG A 462 12.81 6.13 -8.90
N LYS A 463 12.63 7.20 -9.67
CA LYS A 463 13.65 7.69 -10.63
C LYS A 463 14.93 8.22 -9.98
N PHE A 464 14.88 8.56 -8.68
CA PHE A 464 16.01 9.02 -7.87
C PHE A 464 16.63 7.90 -7.04
N ILE A 465 15.97 6.74 -6.91
CA ILE A 465 16.38 5.67 -5.99
C ILE A 465 17.01 4.53 -6.78
N LYS A 466 18.29 4.26 -6.50
CA LYS A 466 19.01 3.10 -7.05
C LYS A 466 18.30 1.80 -6.65
N GLN A 467 18.02 0.94 -7.63
CA GLN A 467 17.42 -0.39 -7.43
C GLN A 467 16.11 -0.40 -6.61
N TYR A 468 15.28 0.66 -6.68
CA TYR A 468 14.03 0.78 -5.91
C TYR A 468 13.16 -0.49 -5.90
N SER A 469 12.94 -1.12 -7.05
CA SER A 469 12.06 -2.30 -7.16
C SER A 469 12.59 -3.53 -6.41
N VAL A 470 13.91 -3.63 -6.26
CA VAL A 470 14.58 -4.70 -5.49
C VAL A 470 14.54 -4.34 -4.02
N LEU A 471 14.93 -3.11 -3.67
CA LEU A 471 14.93 -2.61 -2.30
C LEU A 471 13.53 -2.68 -1.68
N ALA A 472 12.50 -2.18 -2.38
CA ALA A 472 11.12 -2.20 -1.92
C ALA A 472 10.43 -3.57 -2.06
N ALA A 473 11.11 -4.61 -2.56
CA ALA A 473 10.46 -5.91 -2.83
C ALA A 473 9.84 -6.55 -1.58
N PRO A 474 10.50 -6.59 -0.40
CA PRO A 474 9.90 -7.16 0.83
C PRO A 474 8.64 -6.39 1.27
N LEU A 475 8.68 -5.06 1.21
CA LEU A 475 7.52 -4.21 1.53
C LEU A 475 6.40 -4.35 0.50
N THR A 476 6.73 -4.41 -0.80
CA THR A 476 5.75 -4.57 -1.87
C THR A 476 5.07 -5.95 -1.80
N ASN A 477 5.79 -6.99 -1.36
CA ASN A 477 5.20 -8.31 -1.12
C ASN A 477 4.10 -8.25 -0.05
N LEU A 478 4.24 -7.40 0.98
CA LEU A 478 3.21 -7.19 1.99
C LEU A 478 1.96 -6.46 1.46
N THR A 479 2.06 -5.75 0.32
CA THR A 479 0.88 -5.11 -0.30
C THR A 479 -0.07 -6.08 -1.00
N ARG A 480 0.35 -7.34 -1.19
CA ARG A 480 -0.47 -8.39 -1.80
C ARG A 480 -1.67 -8.70 -0.91
N LYS A 481 -2.79 -9.06 -1.54
CA LYS A 481 -4.07 -9.29 -0.85
C LYS A 481 -3.90 -10.39 0.21
N GLY A 482 -4.08 -10.02 1.49
CA GLY A 482 -3.93 -10.93 2.63
C GLY A 482 -2.48 -11.15 3.12
N ALA A 483 -1.50 -10.36 2.68
CA ALA A 483 -0.11 -10.47 3.15
C ALA A 483 0.20 -9.59 4.38
N PHE A 484 -0.38 -8.39 4.50
CA PHE A 484 -0.31 -7.55 5.70
C PHE A 484 -1.57 -7.76 6.56
N ILE A 485 -1.53 -8.71 7.50
CA ILE A 485 -2.70 -9.09 8.33
C ILE A 485 -2.64 -8.43 9.71
N SER A 486 -1.46 -8.40 10.33
CA SER A 486 -1.20 -7.83 11.66
C SER A 486 0.23 -7.29 11.73
N LEU A 487 0.59 -6.63 12.83
CA LEU A 487 1.97 -6.18 13.10
C LEU A 487 3.00 -7.33 13.07
N GLU A 488 2.57 -8.56 13.31
CA GLU A 488 3.44 -9.75 13.23
C GLU A 488 3.84 -10.10 11.78
N SER A 489 3.11 -9.60 10.78
CA SER A 489 3.49 -9.72 9.35
C SER A 489 4.68 -8.82 9.00
N TRP A 490 4.99 -7.83 9.85
CA TRP A 490 6.12 -6.93 9.68
C TRP A 490 7.40 -7.57 10.24
N THR A 491 8.18 -8.18 9.37
CA THR A 491 9.43 -8.87 9.74
C THR A 491 10.56 -7.87 10.03
N SER A 492 11.64 -8.34 10.67
CA SER A 492 12.88 -7.57 10.82
C SER A 492 13.46 -7.11 9.48
N GLU A 493 13.35 -7.95 8.44
CA GLU A 493 13.71 -7.61 7.06
C GLU A 493 12.86 -6.45 6.52
N CYS A 494 11.55 -6.46 6.76
CA CYS A 494 10.67 -5.35 6.37
C CYS A 494 11.03 -4.05 7.10
N GLN A 495 11.38 -4.12 8.39
CA GLN A 495 11.82 -2.96 9.16
C GLN A 495 13.16 -2.41 8.64
N GLN A 496 14.12 -3.27 8.31
CA GLN A 496 15.42 -2.86 7.77
C GLN A 496 15.24 -2.18 6.41
N VAL A 497 14.47 -2.78 5.50
CA VAL A 497 14.16 -2.19 4.19
C VAL A 497 13.41 -0.87 4.32
N PHE A 498 12.50 -0.76 5.29
CA PHE A 498 11.77 0.47 5.55
C PHE A 498 12.69 1.62 5.98
N GLU A 499 13.60 1.39 6.92
CA GLU A 499 14.58 2.42 7.31
C GLU A 499 15.59 2.71 6.20
N GLU A 500 15.99 1.70 5.43
CA GLU A 500 16.90 1.89 4.30
C GLU A 500 16.26 2.74 3.19
N LEU A 501 14.98 2.51 2.87
CA LEU A 501 14.25 3.37 1.93
C LEU A 501 14.15 4.81 2.42
N LYS A 502 13.97 5.01 3.73
CA LYS A 502 13.94 6.36 4.32
C LYS A 502 15.30 7.04 4.22
N ARG A 503 16.39 6.28 4.43
CA ARG A 503 17.76 6.76 4.27
C ARG A 503 18.04 7.17 2.82
N VAL A 504 17.76 6.29 1.84
CA VAL A 504 18.03 6.57 0.42
C VAL A 504 17.17 7.70 -0.13
N VAL A 505 15.94 7.89 0.35
CA VAL A 505 15.12 9.07 -0.01
C VAL A 505 15.63 10.36 0.66
N ALA A 506 16.27 10.24 1.83
CA ALA A 506 16.90 11.37 2.50
C ALA A 506 18.26 11.76 1.89
N ASP A 507 18.88 10.87 1.09
CA ASP A 507 20.09 11.19 0.34
C ASP A 507 19.78 12.26 -0.72
N ASP A 508 20.61 13.31 -0.79
CA ASP A 508 20.43 14.46 -1.69
C ASP A 508 20.89 14.13 -3.12
N ILE A 509 20.15 13.23 -3.79
CA ILE A 509 20.41 12.84 -5.17
C ILE A 509 19.84 13.91 -6.12
N THR A 510 20.73 14.48 -6.94
CA THR A 510 20.37 15.40 -8.02
C THR A 510 20.45 14.68 -9.35
N LEU A 511 19.35 14.64 -10.10
CA LEU A 511 19.34 14.12 -11.47
C LEU A 511 19.69 15.22 -12.45
N ALA A 512 20.72 15.02 -13.26
CA ALA A 512 21.09 15.94 -14.32
C ALA A 512 20.08 15.89 -15.48
N PHE A 513 19.89 17.00 -16.18
CA PHE A 513 19.10 17.01 -17.41
C PHE A 513 19.84 16.24 -18.51
N PRO A 514 19.14 15.48 -19.38
CA PRO A 514 19.76 14.76 -20.46
C PRO A 514 20.36 15.73 -21.50
N ASP A 515 21.65 15.55 -21.80
CA ASP A 515 22.36 16.28 -22.83
C ASP A 515 22.49 15.48 -24.12
N HIS A 516 21.66 15.79 -25.10
CA HIS A 516 21.73 15.20 -26.42
C HIS A 516 23.03 15.50 -27.22
N SER A 517 23.91 16.39 -26.79
CA SER A 517 25.22 16.56 -27.45
C SER A 517 26.30 15.64 -26.90
N LEU A 518 26.06 14.99 -25.76
CA LEU A 518 27.04 14.15 -25.07
C LEU A 518 26.68 12.66 -25.18
N PRO A 519 27.68 11.76 -25.20
CA PRO A 519 27.42 10.33 -25.19
C PRO A 519 26.76 9.90 -23.88
N PHE A 520 25.77 9.02 -23.97
CA PHE A 520 25.16 8.40 -22.79
C PHE A 520 25.99 7.20 -22.33
N LEU A 521 25.96 6.94 -21.03
CA LEU A 521 26.50 5.75 -20.41
C LEU A 521 25.39 5.03 -19.65
N VAL A 522 25.11 3.78 -20.01
CA VAL A 522 24.22 2.90 -19.26
C VAL A 522 25.07 1.96 -18.42
N GLU A 523 24.93 2.03 -17.10
CA GLU A 523 25.62 1.12 -16.17
C GLU A 523 24.59 0.20 -15.51
N LEU A 524 24.78 -1.10 -15.65
CA LEU A 524 23.95 -2.10 -14.98
C LEU A 524 24.42 -2.29 -13.53
N PHE A 525 23.46 -2.40 -12.63
CA PHE A 525 23.71 -2.85 -11.26
C PHE A 525 23.04 -4.20 -11.07
N SER A 526 23.83 -5.25 -11.26
CA SER A 526 23.43 -6.63 -11.06
C SER A 526 24.27 -7.23 -9.92
N ASP A 527 24.02 -6.80 -8.68
CA ASP A 527 24.32 -7.72 -7.58
C ASP A 527 23.37 -8.88 -7.80
N ALA A 528 23.90 -10.06 -8.16
CA ALA A 528 23.20 -11.28 -8.58
C ALA A 528 22.10 -11.72 -7.60
N SER A 529 21.04 -10.93 -7.53
CA SER A 529 19.88 -11.14 -6.70
C SER A 529 18.88 -11.83 -7.59
N ILE A 530 18.46 -13.02 -7.18
CA ILE A 530 17.43 -13.84 -7.82
C ILE A 530 16.09 -13.06 -7.94
N TYR A 531 16.00 -11.86 -7.34
CA TYR A 531 14.79 -11.07 -7.17
C TYR A 531 14.62 -9.93 -8.18
N GLY A 532 15.68 -9.42 -8.84
CA GLY A 532 15.54 -8.36 -9.85
C GLY A 532 16.85 -7.66 -10.21
N SER A 533 16.76 -6.72 -11.16
CA SER A 533 17.90 -5.98 -11.71
C SER A 533 17.68 -4.47 -11.72
N GLY A 534 18.76 -3.71 -11.78
CA GLY A 534 18.72 -2.25 -11.90
C GLY A 534 19.72 -1.71 -12.92
N ALA A 535 19.48 -0.49 -13.39
CA ALA A 535 20.41 0.25 -14.23
C ALA A 535 20.36 1.74 -13.88
N VAL A 536 21.45 2.45 -14.20
CA VAL A 536 21.50 3.91 -14.21
C VAL A 536 21.90 4.41 -15.59
N LEU A 537 21.27 5.52 -15.98
CA LEU A 537 21.66 6.32 -17.12
C LEU A 537 22.53 7.47 -16.61
N LEU A 538 23.75 7.57 -17.13
CA LEU A 538 24.77 8.52 -16.72
C LEU A 538 25.21 9.38 -17.91
N GLN A 539 25.58 10.63 -17.64
CA GLN A 539 26.39 11.46 -18.53
C GLN A 539 27.45 12.19 -17.71
N GLU A 540 28.70 12.15 -18.15
CA GLU A 540 29.84 12.77 -17.44
C GLU A 540 29.93 12.37 -15.96
N GLY A 541 29.55 11.12 -15.63
CA GLY A 541 29.52 10.62 -14.25
C GLY A 541 28.33 11.11 -13.40
N ARG A 542 27.39 11.87 -13.97
CA ARG A 542 26.18 12.36 -13.29
C ARG A 542 24.96 11.50 -13.65
N PRO A 543 24.11 11.11 -12.68
CA PRO A 543 22.90 10.34 -12.95
C PRO A 543 21.82 11.19 -13.60
N ILE A 544 21.21 10.67 -14.67
CA ILE A 544 20.06 11.25 -15.36
C ILE A 544 18.79 10.56 -14.90
N ALA A 545 18.82 9.22 -14.83
CA ALA A 545 17.70 8.43 -14.38
C ALA A 545 18.15 7.09 -13.80
N PHE A 546 17.45 6.61 -12.78
CA PHE A 546 17.55 5.24 -12.29
C PHE A 546 16.35 4.42 -12.74
N THR A 547 16.59 3.17 -13.13
CA THR A 547 15.53 2.20 -13.40
C THR A 547 15.82 0.87 -12.71
N SER A 548 14.77 0.13 -12.42
CA SER A 548 14.88 -1.18 -11.77
C SER A 548 13.66 -2.02 -12.11
N LYS A 549 13.83 -3.34 -12.17
CA LYS A 549 12.75 -4.29 -12.42
C LYS A 549 12.89 -5.50 -11.51
N LYS A 550 11.79 -5.83 -10.85
CA LYS A 550 11.63 -7.11 -10.16
C LYS A 550 11.34 -8.21 -11.20
N PHE A 551 12.04 -9.33 -11.13
CA PHE A 551 11.78 -10.46 -12.02
C PHE A 551 10.45 -11.14 -11.66
N SER A 552 9.68 -11.52 -12.68
CA SER A 552 8.52 -12.41 -12.54
C SER A 552 8.98 -13.84 -12.25
N GLY A 553 8.08 -14.70 -11.74
CA GLY A 553 8.45 -16.09 -11.40
C GLY A 553 8.95 -16.94 -12.58
N ALA A 554 8.67 -16.53 -13.82
CA ALA A 554 9.28 -17.13 -15.00
C ALA A 554 10.69 -16.58 -15.27
N GLU A 555 10.88 -15.27 -15.11
CA GLU A 555 12.16 -14.58 -15.33
C GLU A 555 13.19 -14.92 -14.24
N THR A 556 12.77 -15.27 -13.02
CA THR A 556 13.67 -15.77 -11.96
C THR A 556 14.31 -17.11 -12.31
N ARG A 557 13.73 -17.87 -13.26
CA ARG A 557 14.27 -19.15 -13.75
C ARG A 557 15.13 -19.01 -15.01
N TYR A 558 15.31 -17.78 -15.51
CA TYR A 558 16.23 -17.53 -16.62
C TYR A 558 17.67 -17.71 -16.15
N THR A 559 18.58 -18.04 -17.07
CA THR A 559 20.01 -18.09 -16.73
C THR A 559 20.51 -16.69 -16.37
N THR A 560 21.61 -16.59 -15.61
CA THR A 560 22.17 -15.29 -15.19
C THR A 560 22.38 -14.33 -16.36
N GLY A 561 22.97 -14.82 -17.46
CA GLY A 561 23.14 -14.03 -18.68
C GLY A 561 21.82 -13.58 -19.32
N GLU A 562 20.76 -14.38 -19.26
CA GLU A 562 19.43 -13.99 -19.74
C GLU A 562 18.73 -12.98 -18.81
N GLN A 563 18.96 -13.07 -17.50
CA GLN A 563 18.45 -12.11 -16.51
C GLN A 563 19.10 -10.74 -16.65
N GLU A 564 20.41 -10.72 -16.87
CA GLU A 564 21.14 -9.48 -17.13
C GLU A 564 20.79 -8.87 -18.49
N LEU A 565 20.68 -9.70 -19.54
CA LEU A 565 20.20 -9.22 -20.83
C LEU A 565 18.77 -8.67 -20.72
N LEU A 566 17.91 -9.29 -19.92
CA LEU A 566 16.57 -8.75 -19.63
C LEU A 566 16.64 -7.39 -18.91
N ALA A 567 17.62 -7.18 -18.04
CA ALA A 567 17.87 -5.89 -17.39
C ALA A 567 18.20 -4.80 -18.42
N VAL A 568 19.11 -5.11 -19.35
CA VAL A 568 19.44 -4.24 -20.49
C VAL A 568 18.21 -3.90 -21.30
N ILE A 569 17.46 -4.91 -21.74
CA ILE A 569 16.26 -4.72 -22.56
C ILE A 569 15.22 -3.86 -21.82
N HIS A 570 15.09 -4.01 -20.49
CA HIS A 570 14.20 -3.18 -19.71
C HIS A 570 14.67 -1.72 -19.65
N ALA A 571 15.95 -1.49 -19.36
CA ALA A 571 16.53 -0.15 -19.31
C ALA A 571 16.43 0.58 -20.66
N LEU A 572 16.75 -0.10 -21.76
CA LEU A 572 16.66 0.46 -23.11
C LEU A 572 15.22 0.71 -23.58
N LYS A 573 14.24 -0.06 -23.09
CA LYS A 573 12.82 0.23 -23.33
C LYS A 573 12.37 1.49 -22.60
N GLU A 574 12.81 1.67 -21.37
CA GLU A 574 12.47 2.83 -20.54
C GLU A 574 13.10 4.10 -21.12
N TRP A 575 14.40 4.05 -21.45
CA TRP A 575 15.19 5.18 -21.94
C TRP A 575 15.29 5.24 -23.46
N ARG A 576 14.37 4.58 -24.16
CA ARG A 576 14.31 4.58 -25.61
C ARG A 576 14.32 6.00 -26.18
N CYS A 577 13.63 6.93 -25.53
CA CYS A 577 13.58 8.34 -25.91
C CYS A 577 14.93 9.05 -25.89
N TYR A 578 15.88 8.59 -25.06
CA TYR A 578 17.23 9.17 -24.96
C TYR A 578 18.24 8.45 -25.86
N LEU A 579 18.09 7.14 -26.02
CA LEU A 579 19.12 6.25 -26.57
C LEU A 579 18.89 5.81 -28.03
N GLU A 580 17.65 5.82 -28.53
CA GLU A 580 17.38 5.36 -29.91
C GLU A 580 18.00 6.33 -30.94
N GLY A 581 18.72 5.78 -31.92
CA GLY A 581 19.35 6.55 -33.00
C GLY A 581 20.65 7.27 -32.63
N ARG A 582 21.27 6.96 -31.48
CA ARG A 582 22.50 7.62 -30.99
C ARG A 582 23.50 6.63 -30.40
N PRO A 583 24.82 6.90 -30.52
CA PRO A 583 25.83 6.07 -29.90
C PRO A 583 25.84 6.24 -28.38
N PHE A 584 25.89 5.13 -27.66
CA PHE A 584 26.09 5.11 -26.20
C PHE A 584 26.89 3.90 -25.76
N THR A 585 27.48 3.98 -24.56
CA THR A 585 28.23 2.88 -23.97
C THR A 585 27.34 2.14 -22.97
N LEU A 586 27.32 0.82 -23.03
CA LEU A 586 26.65 -0.05 -22.07
C LEU A 586 27.69 -0.83 -21.28
N LYS A 587 27.72 -0.61 -19.97
CA LYS A 587 28.60 -1.30 -19.04
C LYS A 587 27.88 -2.40 -18.27
N THR A 588 28.47 -3.60 -18.26
CA THR A 588 27.98 -4.79 -17.55
C THR A 588 29.15 -5.52 -16.89
N ASP A 589 28.89 -6.17 -15.76
CA ASP A 589 29.83 -7.06 -15.07
C ASP A 589 29.81 -8.49 -15.61
N HIS A 590 28.88 -8.83 -16.52
CA HIS A 590 28.80 -10.15 -17.14
C HIS A 590 29.46 -10.18 -18.51
N LYS A 591 30.74 -10.56 -18.49
CA LYS A 591 31.62 -10.66 -19.66
C LYS A 591 31.01 -11.38 -20.88
N PRO A 592 30.24 -12.48 -20.77
CA PRO A 592 29.63 -13.10 -21.95
C PRO A 592 28.68 -12.20 -22.75
N LEU A 593 28.08 -11.17 -22.14
CA LEU A 593 27.18 -10.25 -22.85
C LEU A 593 27.92 -9.32 -23.80
N THR A 594 29.22 -9.05 -23.59
CA THR A 594 30.01 -8.23 -24.52
C THR A 594 30.26 -8.93 -25.85
N PHE A 595 30.08 -10.26 -25.90
CA PHE A 595 30.23 -11.06 -27.12
C PHE A 595 28.87 -11.45 -27.74
N LEU A 596 27.75 -10.94 -27.23
CA LEU A 596 26.41 -11.36 -27.64
C LEU A 596 26.16 -11.18 -29.16
N GLN A 597 26.77 -10.16 -29.77
CA GLN A 597 26.66 -9.87 -31.21
C GLN A 597 27.44 -10.86 -32.09
N SER A 598 28.42 -11.60 -31.55
CA SER A 598 29.25 -12.56 -32.30
C SER A 598 28.89 -14.02 -32.04
N VAL A 599 27.86 -14.30 -31.23
CA VAL A 599 27.41 -15.66 -30.94
C VAL A 599 26.68 -16.25 -32.17
N PRO A 600 27.15 -17.39 -32.74
CA PRO A 600 26.61 -17.94 -33.98
C PRO A 600 25.23 -18.60 -33.83
N THR A 601 24.82 -18.98 -32.62
CA THR A 601 23.50 -19.60 -32.37
C THR A 601 22.82 -18.90 -31.19
N LEU A 602 21.66 -18.28 -31.45
CA LEU A 602 20.84 -17.60 -30.44
C LEU A 602 19.58 -18.40 -30.16
N ASN A 603 19.16 -18.46 -28.90
CA ASN A 603 17.86 -19.03 -28.56
C ASN A 603 16.71 -18.10 -29.02
N ARG A 604 15.47 -18.61 -29.13
CA ARG A 604 14.31 -17.82 -29.64
C ARG A 604 14.07 -16.51 -28.86
N ARG A 605 14.39 -16.47 -27.56
CA ARG A 605 14.23 -15.28 -26.71
C ARG A 605 15.32 -14.25 -26.97
N GLN A 606 16.57 -14.71 -27.01
CA GLN A 606 17.74 -13.90 -27.34
C GLN A 606 17.63 -13.33 -28.74
N ALA A 607 17.16 -14.11 -29.73
CA ALA A 607 16.92 -13.61 -31.09
C ALA A 607 15.93 -12.43 -31.12
N ARG A 608 14.81 -12.52 -30.38
CA ARG A 608 13.84 -11.41 -30.24
C ARG A 608 14.41 -10.19 -29.52
N TRP A 609 15.30 -10.40 -28.56
CA TRP A 609 15.97 -9.30 -27.86
C TRP A 609 17.05 -8.66 -28.72
N MET A 610 17.74 -9.44 -29.55
CA MET A 610 18.71 -8.94 -30.53
C MET A 610 18.05 -8.10 -31.61
N GLU A 611 16.87 -8.49 -32.09
CA GLU A 611 16.07 -7.66 -33.01
C GLU A 611 15.73 -6.29 -32.39
N PHE A 612 15.41 -6.26 -31.09
CA PHE A 612 15.17 -5.00 -30.38
C PHE A 612 16.47 -4.18 -30.20
N LEU A 613 17.57 -4.85 -29.83
CA LEU A 613 18.88 -4.21 -29.64
C LEU A 613 19.46 -3.63 -30.93
N ALA A 614 19.15 -4.21 -32.10
CA ALA A 614 19.62 -3.72 -33.39
C ALA A 614 19.17 -2.29 -33.73
N ARG A 615 18.19 -1.74 -33.00
CA ARG A 615 17.73 -0.35 -33.12
C ARG A 615 18.63 0.66 -32.41
N PHE A 616 19.56 0.17 -31.60
CA PHE A 616 20.42 0.95 -30.71
C PHE A 616 21.88 0.80 -31.14
N ASP A 617 22.56 1.93 -31.29
CA ASP A 617 23.99 1.97 -31.56
C ASP A 617 24.75 1.93 -30.23
N CYS A 618 24.98 0.72 -29.70
CA CYS A 618 25.55 0.53 -28.37
C CYS A 618 26.89 -0.20 -28.40
N VAL A 619 27.85 0.35 -27.65
CA VAL A 619 29.18 -0.26 -27.43
C VAL A 619 29.17 -0.97 -26.07
N TRP A 620 29.45 -2.26 -26.07
CA TRP A 620 29.46 -3.08 -24.84
C TRP A 620 30.83 -3.04 -24.17
N GLU A 621 30.86 -2.66 -22.90
CA GLU A 621 32.06 -2.63 -22.06
C GLU A 621 31.89 -3.51 -20.82
N HIS A 622 32.91 -4.29 -20.50
CA HIS A 622 32.93 -5.10 -19.27
C HIS A 622 33.59 -4.32 -18.13
N ILE A 623 32.93 -4.21 -16.97
CA ILE A 623 33.54 -3.69 -15.75
C ILE A 623 33.93 -4.84 -14.83
N ALA A 624 35.15 -4.83 -14.29
CA ALA A 624 35.49 -5.69 -13.17
C ALA A 624 34.72 -5.22 -11.92
N SER A 625 34.07 -6.13 -11.22
CA SER A 625 33.14 -5.97 -10.09
C SER A 625 33.65 -5.20 -8.85
N ARG A 626 34.80 -4.51 -8.94
CA ARG A 626 35.41 -3.70 -7.88
C ARG A 626 35.52 -2.21 -8.16
N ILE A 627 35.10 -1.71 -9.33
CA ILE A 627 35.04 -0.27 -9.60
C ILE A 627 33.63 0.10 -10.04
N ASN A 628 32.68 -0.01 -9.11
CA ASN A 628 31.45 0.75 -9.20
C ASN A 628 31.81 2.20 -8.85
N ILE A 629 31.66 3.13 -9.79
CA ILE A 629 31.92 4.57 -9.57
C ILE A 629 31.01 5.14 -8.44
N ALA A 630 30.00 4.39 -8.02
CA ALA A 630 29.17 4.66 -6.86
C ALA A 630 29.84 4.47 -5.48
N ASP A 631 30.97 3.76 -5.37
CA ASP A 631 31.66 3.53 -4.08
C ASP A 631 32.65 4.65 -3.71
N ALA A 632 32.95 5.56 -4.66
CA ALA A 632 33.91 6.64 -4.47
C ALA A 632 33.36 7.83 -3.65
N LEU A 633 32.06 7.89 -3.36
CA LEU A 633 31.43 8.99 -2.60
C LEU A 633 31.05 8.62 -1.16
N SER A 634 31.31 7.39 -0.68
CA SER A 634 30.87 6.91 0.64
C SER A 634 32.03 6.46 1.57
N ARG A 635 33.18 7.16 1.56
CA ARG A 635 34.26 6.85 2.50
C ARG A 635 34.06 7.55 3.84
N HIS A 636 33.52 6.82 4.84
CA HIS A 636 33.85 7.04 6.25
C HIS A 636 34.56 5.78 6.80
N PRO A 637 35.76 5.87 7.40
CA PRO A 637 36.69 4.72 7.55
C PRO A 637 36.45 3.81 8.77
N SER A 638 35.22 3.62 9.24
CA SER A 638 34.97 2.89 10.50
C SER A 638 34.12 1.61 10.40
N LEU A 639 33.67 1.20 9.21
CA LEU A 639 32.87 -0.03 9.06
C LEU A 639 33.62 -1.24 8.47
N HIS A 640 34.80 -1.04 7.87
CA HIS A 640 35.51 -2.10 7.15
C HIS A 640 36.08 -3.20 8.07
N ALA A 641 36.20 -2.93 9.37
CA ALA A 641 36.68 -3.89 10.38
C ALA A 641 35.56 -4.76 10.98
N ALA A 642 34.28 -4.35 10.90
CA ALA A 642 33.17 -5.09 11.50
C ALA A 642 32.57 -6.15 10.55
N ILE A 643 32.69 -5.96 9.23
CA ILE A 643 32.10 -6.86 8.22
C ILE A 643 32.95 -8.12 7.98
N LEU A 644 34.26 -8.07 8.24
CA LEU A 644 35.16 -9.22 8.03
C LEU A 644 35.11 -10.29 9.14
N ALA A 645 34.33 -10.08 10.22
CA ALA A 645 34.28 -10.98 11.38
C ALA A 645 32.95 -11.75 11.55
N ALA A 646 31.99 -11.64 10.63
CA ALA A 646 30.74 -12.41 10.69
C ALA A 646 30.84 -13.70 9.85
N PRO A 647 30.48 -14.88 10.40
CA PRO A 647 30.53 -16.13 9.64
C PRO A 647 29.53 -16.08 8.48
N VAL A 648 30.06 -16.21 7.27
CA VAL A 648 29.34 -16.25 6.00
C VAL A 648 28.40 -17.47 5.98
N LEU A 649 27.10 -17.23 6.13
CA LEU A 649 26.08 -18.19 5.68
C LEU A 649 25.97 -18.07 4.15
N ARG A 650 26.54 -19.07 3.46
CA ARG A 650 26.37 -19.22 2.00
C ARG A 650 24.89 -19.45 1.66
N PRO A 651 24.35 -18.82 0.61
CA PRO A 651 23.04 -19.17 0.07
C PRO A 651 23.13 -20.55 -0.60
N ARG A 652 22.28 -21.47 -0.17
CA ARG A 652 22.11 -22.78 -0.83
C ARG A 652 21.48 -22.55 -2.20
N SER A 653 22.25 -22.84 -3.24
CA SER A 653 21.81 -23.10 -4.60
C SER A 653 20.74 -24.20 -4.61
N THR A 654 19.73 -24.07 -5.48
CA THR A 654 18.86 -25.18 -5.88
C THR A 654 19.61 -26.10 -6.85
N GLU A 655 20.62 -26.78 -6.35
CA GLU A 655 20.50 -28.23 -6.40
C GLU A 655 19.72 -28.51 -5.13
N THR A 656 18.55 -29.15 -5.17
CA THR A 656 18.16 -29.86 -3.95
C THR A 656 19.30 -30.85 -3.71
N PRO A 657 20.18 -30.70 -2.69
CA PRO A 657 20.71 -31.93 -2.14
C PRO A 657 19.45 -32.71 -1.77
N LEU A 658 19.41 -34.01 -2.06
CA LEU A 658 18.46 -34.90 -1.41
C LEU A 658 18.23 -34.34 -0.02
N SER A 659 16.99 -33.89 0.25
CA SER A 659 16.62 -33.48 1.59
C SER A 659 17.16 -34.59 2.46
N VAL A 660 18.01 -34.28 3.45
CA VAL A 660 18.63 -35.28 4.31
C VAL A 660 17.60 -36.37 4.53
N ASP A 661 17.89 -37.53 3.94
CA ASP A 661 16.87 -38.53 3.59
C ASP A 661 15.99 -38.77 4.82
N LEU A 662 14.66 -38.71 4.66
CA LEU A 662 13.74 -38.94 5.77
C LEU A 662 14.08 -40.28 6.45
N ALA A 663 14.50 -41.28 5.67
CA ALA A 663 15.01 -42.53 6.20
C ALA A 663 16.33 -42.36 6.97
N GLU A 664 17.33 -41.61 6.49
CA GLU A 664 18.55 -41.29 7.26
C GLU A 664 18.29 -40.53 8.57
N ARG A 665 17.34 -39.59 8.59
CA ARG A 665 16.97 -38.86 9.81
C ARG A 665 16.23 -39.74 10.80
N LEU A 666 15.38 -40.64 10.33
CA LEU A 666 14.76 -41.68 11.16
C LEU A 666 15.81 -42.62 11.74
N LYS A 667 16.77 -43.09 10.93
CA LYS A 667 17.91 -43.92 11.38
C LYS A 667 18.74 -43.23 12.46
N ALA A 668 19.05 -41.94 12.27
CA ALA A 668 19.77 -41.14 13.26
C ALA A 668 18.97 -40.96 14.56
N ALA A 669 17.66 -40.70 14.45
CA ALA A 669 16.79 -40.58 15.62
C ALA A 669 16.71 -41.88 16.43
N TYR A 670 16.60 -43.04 15.74
CA TYR A 670 16.64 -44.35 16.41
C TYR A 670 17.95 -44.61 17.16
N ALA A 671 19.08 -44.13 16.65
CA ALA A 671 20.38 -44.29 17.30
C ALA A 671 20.53 -43.40 18.56
N SER A 672 19.82 -42.27 18.61
CA SER A 672 19.88 -41.31 19.71
C SER A 672 18.84 -41.51 20.81
N ASP A 673 17.75 -42.25 20.53
CA ASP A 673 16.62 -42.39 21.45
C ASP A 673 16.79 -43.63 22.36
N PRO A 674 16.85 -43.46 23.70
CA PRO A 674 16.98 -44.55 24.66
C PRO A 674 15.89 -45.63 24.56
N TRP A 675 14.72 -45.29 24.00
CA TRP A 675 13.61 -46.24 23.84
C TRP A 675 13.99 -47.43 22.94
N PHE A 676 14.73 -47.19 21.85
CA PHE A 676 15.20 -48.24 20.92
C PHE A 676 16.43 -48.99 21.42
N ALA A 677 17.10 -48.51 22.47
CA ALA A 677 18.21 -49.19 23.12
C ALA A 677 17.74 -50.25 24.15
N THR A 678 16.46 -50.27 24.49
CA THR A 678 15.87 -51.22 25.45
C THR A 678 15.33 -52.46 24.71
N PRO A 679 15.85 -53.68 24.94
CA PRO A 679 15.50 -54.88 24.17
C PRO A 679 14.00 -55.23 24.17
N GLU A 680 13.33 -55.04 25.32
CA GLU A 680 11.91 -55.33 25.53
C GLU A 680 10.98 -54.47 24.63
N ASN A 681 11.42 -53.27 24.25
CA ASN A 681 10.62 -52.34 23.44
C ASN A 681 10.64 -52.66 21.95
N VAL A 682 11.69 -53.32 21.46
CA VAL A 682 11.92 -53.61 20.03
C VAL A 682 11.63 -55.06 19.65
N GLU A 683 11.36 -55.94 20.63
CA GLU A 683 11.12 -57.38 20.43
C GLU A 683 9.93 -57.66 19.48
N SER A 684 8.91 -56.79 19.48
CA SER A 684 7.74 -56.89 18.61
C SER A 684 7.88 -56.17 17.25
N LEU A 685 9.02 -55.53 16.99
CA LEU A 685 9.28 -54.73 15.79
C LEU A 685 10.26 -55.43 14.85
N ARG A 686 10.03 -55.33 13.54
CA ARG A 686 10.93 -55.84 12.52
C ARG A 686 11.89 -54.74 12.06
N ARG A 687 13.19 -55.04 11.96
CA ARG A 687 14.17 -54.10 11.39
C ARG A 687 14.43 -54.41 9.92
N GLN A 688 14.30 -53.42 9.04
CA GLN A 688 14.58 -53.53 7.61
C GLN A 688 15.21 -52.24 7.09
N ASN A 689 16.33 -52.34 6.34
CA ASN A 689 17.08 -51.19 5.80
C ASN A 689 17.41 -50.11 6.85
N GLY A 690 17.63 -50.50 8.11
CA GLY A 690 17.89 -49.58 9.22
C GLY A 690 16.65 -48.94 9.85
N LEU A 691 15.44 -49.20 9.33
CA LEU A 691 14.17 -48.70 9.87
C LEU A 691 13.45 -49.76 10.72
N TRP A 692 12.77 -49.29 11.77
CA TRP A 692 11.89 -50.13 12.60
C TRP A 692 10.47 -50.13 12.04
N LEU A 693 9.94 -51.34 11.82
CA LEU A 693 8.63 -51.59 11.23
C LEU A 693 7.74 -52.33 12.23
N GLN A 694 6.50 -51.88 12.34
CA GLN A 694 5.43 -52.57 13.07
C GLN A 694 4.47 -53.18 12.06
N THR A 695 4.09 -54.45 12.25
CA THR A 695 3.08 -55.11 11.41
C THR A 695 1.84 -55.39 12.24
N GLU A 696 0.70 -54.90 11.78
CA GLU A 696 -0.61 -55.12 12.39
C GLU A 696 -1.55 -55.70 11.32
N GLY A 697 -1.87 -56.99 11.43
CA GLY A 697 -2.58 -57.72 10.38
C GLY A 697 -1.76 -57.81 9.09
N SER A 698 -2.33 -57.36 7.97
CA SER A 698 -1.66 -57.31 6.66
C SER A 698 -0.96 -55.97 6.36
N VAL A 699 -0.94 -55.03 7.32
CA VAL A 699 -0.39 -53.68 7.13
C VAL A 699 0.92 -53.54 7.90
N THR A 700 1.99 -53.18 7.21
CA THR A 700 3.28 -52.83 7.79
C THR A 700 3.40 -51.30 7.88
N ARG A 701 3.99 -50.75 8.94
CA ARG A 701 4.15 -49.30 9.15
C ARG A 701 5.51 -48.98 9.75
N ILE A 702 6.07 -47.82 9.44
CA ILE A 702 7.32 -47.31 10.00
C ILE A 702 7.06 -46.65 11.36
N VAL A 703 7.82 -47.00 12.38
CA VAL A 703 7.64 -46.53 13.76
C VAL A 703 8.34 -45.18 13.99
N VAL A 704 7.67 -44.15 14.50
CA VAL A 704 8.25 -42.80 14.72
C VAL A 704 8.13 -42.36 16.19
N LEU A 705 9.17 -42.50 17.01
CA LEU A 705 9.12 -42.08 18.43
C LEU A 705 9.67 -40.66 18.67
N ASN A 706 9.72 -40.22 19.94
CA ASN A 706 9.57 -38.86 20.51
C ASN A 706 10.46 -37.72 19.95
N ASP A 707 10.41 -37.53 18.63
CA ASP A 707 10.97 -36.39 17.93
C ASP A 707 9.82 -35.57 17.35
N ASP A 708 9.47 -34.49 18.07
CA ASP A 708 8.43 -33.55 17.67
C ASP A 708 8.74 -32.87 16.32
N ALA A 709 10.02 -32.74 15.95
CA ALA A 709 10.42 -32.16 14.69
C ALA A 709 10.18 -33.14 13.53
N LEU A 710 10.51 -34.42 13.70
CA LEU A 710 10.23 -35.48 12.71
C LEU A 710 8.73 -35.72 12.53
N ARG A 711 7.97 -35.82 13.63
CA ARG A 711 6.51 -35.98 13.57
C ARG A 711 5.85 -34.79 12.87
N ARG A 712 6.29 -33.57 13.17
CA ARG A 712 5.78 -32.36 12.50
C ARG A 712 6.13 -32.30 11.02
N ASP A 713 7.34 -32.71 10.63
CA ASP A 713 7.76 -32.79 9.22
C ASP A 713 6.92 -33.82 8.44
N ILE A 714 6.72 -35.02 9.00
CA ILE A 714 5.84 -36.03 8.40
C ILE A 714 4.40 -35.49 8.25
N LEU A 715 3.83 -34.92 9.31
CA LEU A 715 2.48 -34.33 9.23
C LEU A 715 2.39 -33.20 8.19
N ALA A 716 3.43 -32.37 8.05
CA ALA A 716 3.49 -31.32 7.04
C ALA A 716 3.50 -31.90 5.62
N ARG A 717 4.29 -32.95 5.36
CA ARG A 717 4.36 -33.62 4.04
C ARG A 717 3.03 -34.25 3.62
N PHE A 718 2.25 -34.79 4.55
CA PHE A 718 0.91 -35.36 4.28
C PHE A 718 -0.23 -34.35 4.42
N HIS A 719 0.05 -33.09 4.75
CA HIS A 719 -0.98 -32.05 4.92
C HIS A 719 -0.83 -30.87 3.95
N GLU A 720 0.37 -30.33 3.81
CA GLU A 720 0.65 -29.10 3.07
C GLU A 720 1.04 -29.35 1.61
N ASP A 721 1.36 -30.60 1.25
CA ASP A 721 1.63 -30.99 -0.13
C ASP A 721 0.38 -30.79 -1.02
N PRO A 722 0.52 -30.20 -2.23
CA PRO A 722 -0.58 -30.05 -3.18
C PRO A 722 -1.33 -31.35 -3.51
N LEU A 723 -0.64 -32.49 -3.51
CA LEU A 723 -1.21 -33.83 -3.75
C LEU A 723 -2.00 -34.36 -2.53
N ALA A 724 -1.83 -33.75 -1.35
CA ALA A 724 -2.52 -34.14 -0.12
C ALA A 724 -3.81 -33.33 0.13
N GLY A 725 -3.90 -32.09 -0.36
CA GLY A 725 -5.19 -31.37 -0.35
C GLY A 725 -5.57 -30.65 0.95
N HIS A 726 -4.64 -30.36 1.87
CA HIS A 726 -4.96 -29.86 3.22
C HIS A 726 -6.10 -30.65 3.92
N PRO A 727 -5.93 -31.97 4.11
CA PRO A 727 -6.97 -32.84 4.67
C PRO A 727 -7.36 -32.42 6.09
N GLY A 728 -8.62 -32.65 6.47
CA GLY A 728 -9.03 -32.55 7.88
C GLY A 728 -8.32 -33.61 8.74
N SER A 729 -8.32 -33.46 10.06
CA SER A 729 -7.57 -34.34 10.98
C SER A 729 -7.84 -35.83 10.75
N THR A 730 -9.10 -36.24 10.60
CA THR A 730 -9.46 -37.64 10.34
C THR A 730 -8.85 -38.19 9.06
N ARG A 731 -8.82 -37.39 7.98
CA ARG A 731 -8.23 -37.79 6.69
C ARG A 731 -6.70 -37.76 6.73
N LEU A 732 -6.12 -36.80 7.46
CA LEU A 732 -4.67 -36.73 7.66
C LEU A 732 -4.16 -37.95 8.42
N VAL A 733 -4.85 -38.34 9.49
CA VAL A 733 -4.54 -39.56 10.26
C VAL A 733 -4.59 -40.78 9.37
N GLU A 734 -5.61 -40.91 8.53
CA GLU A 734 -5.75 -42.04 7.61
C GLU A 734 -4.59 -42.11 6.61
N LEU A 735 -4.25 -41.00 5.94
CA LEU A 735 -3.13 -40.93 5.00
C LEU A 735 -1.79 -41.29 5.65
N VAL A 736 -1.53 -40.78 6.86
CA VAL A 736 -0.28 -41.04 7.59
C VAL A 736 -0.23 -42.47 8.12
N ARG A 737 -1.36 -43.03 8.57
CA ARG A 737 -1.45 -44.41 9.09
C ARG A 737 -1.21 -45.49 8.04
N ARG A 738 -1.28 -45.18 6.75
CA ARG A 738 -0.88 -46.14 5.71
C ARG A 738 0.60 -46.50 5.83
N SER A 739 1.44 -45.54 6.20
CA SER A 739 2.90 -45.71 6.14
C SER A 739 3.62 -45.55 7.49
N PHE A 740 3.04 -44.82 8.44
CA PHE A 740 3.69 -44.47 9.70
C PHE A 740 2.83 -44.80 10.93
N TRP A 741 3.50 -45.08 12.04
CA TRP A 741 2.87 -45.32 13.33
C TRP A 741 3.63 -44.62 14.46
N TRP A 742 2.90 -43.97 15.36
CA TRP A 742 3.42 -43.50 16.64
C TRP A 742 2.33 -43.29 17.70
N PRO A 743 2.68 -43.29 19.00
CA PRO A 743 1.75 -42.97 20.07
C PRO A 743 1.21 -41.55 19.92
N ARG A 744 -0.11 -41.37 20.05
CA ARG A 744 -0.80 -40.06 19.94
C ARG A 744 -0.82 -39.42 18.54
N LEU A 745 -0.57 -40.17 17.45
CA LEU A 745 -0.75 -39.69 16.07
C LEU A 745 -2.08 -38.94 15.84
N VAL A 746 -3.18 -39.41 16.42
CA VAL A 746 -4.49 -38.73 16.32
C VAL A 746 -4.43 -37.34 16.92
N THR A 747 -3.92 -37.22 18.15
CA THR A 747 -3.80 -35.94 18.87
C THR A 747 -2.83 -35.00 18.17
N ASP A 748 -1.72 -35.51 17.64
CA ASP A 748 -0.72 -34.70 16.93
C ASP A 748 -1.27 -34.17 15.61
N ALA A 749 -1.98 -35.01 14.83
CA ALA A 749 -2.65 -34.59 13.62
C ALA A 749 -3.77 -33.58 13.87
N GLU A 750 -4.56 -33.76 14.94
CA GLU A 750 -5.57 -32.78 15.37
C GLU A 750 -4.95 -31.44 15.75
N ASN A 751 -3.89 -31.47 16.55
CA ASN A 751 -3.15 -30.27 16.92
C ASN A 751 -2.54 -29.58 15.70
N PHE A 752 -1.95 -30.34 14.78
CA PHE A 752 -1.36 -29.81 13.55
C PHE A 752 -2.39 -29.13 12.65
N VAL A 753 -3.54 -29.77 12.41
CA VAL A 753 -4.62 -29.17 11.60
C VAL A 753 -5.25 -27.96 12.31
N ARG A 754 -5.34 -27.98 13.65
CA ARG A 754 -5.84 -26.85 14.45
C ARG A 754 -4.92 -25.63 14.41
N THR A 755 -3.61 -25.84 14.38
CA THR A 755 -2.61 -24.74 14.29
C THR A 755 -2.27 -24.37 12.85
N CYS A 756 -2.66 -25.17 11.86
CA CYS A 756 -2.45 -24.86 10.45
C CYS A 756 -3.17 -23.57 10.05
N SER A 757 -2.38 -22.50 9.87
CA SER A 757 -2.90 -21.17 9.55
C SER A 757 -3.69 -21.11 8.24
N SER A 758 -3.40 -21.99 7.26
CA SER A 758 -4.13 -22.10 6.00
C SER A 758 -5.54 -22.67 6.23
N CYS A 759 -5.62 -23.80 6.94
CA CYS A 759 -6.91 -24.43 7.29
C CYS A 759 -7.79 -23.50 8.13
N GLN A 760 -7.23 -22.80 9.12
CA GLN A 760 -8.01 -21.93 10.01
C GLN A 760 -8.58 -20.69 9.30
N ARG A 761 -7.89 -20.17 8.27
CA ARG A 761 -8.37 -19.02 7.49
C ARG A 761 -9.41 -19.42 6.44
N ASN A 762 -9.25 -20.60 5.85
CA ASN A 762 -9.95 -20.97 4.63
C ASN A 762 -11.11 -21.94 4.85
N LYS A 763 -11.10 -22.82 5.86
CA LYS A 763 -12.21 -23.75 6.10
C LYS A 763 -13.33 -23.06 6.86
N ALA A 764 -14.54 -23.05 6.29
CA ALA A 764 -15.71 -22.53 6.98
C ALA A 764 -16.13 -23.42 8.16
N LEU A 765 -16.53 -22.82 9.29
CA LEU A 765 -17.16 -23.54 10.40
C LEU A 765 -18.46 -24.19 9.91
N SER A 766 -18.53 -25.53 9.96
CA SER A 766 -19.72 -26.27 9.53
C SER A 766 -20.89 -25.98 10.47
N GLY A 767 -21.89 -25.24 10.00
CA GLY A 767 -23.20 -25.13 10.64
C GLY A 767 -23.95 -26.48 10.62
N LYS A 768 -24.87 -26.67 11.57
CA LYS A 768 -25.70 -27.89 11.73
C LYS A 768 -26.27 -28.35 10.38
N GLY A 769 -26.21 -29.67 10.15
CA GLY A 769 -26.55 -30.31 8.88
C GLY A 769 -27.95 -29.97 8.38
N ARG A 770 -28.03 -29.58 7.10
CA ARG A 770 -29.29 -29.51 6.35
C ARG A 770 -29.83 -30.92 6.13
N GLY A 771 -31.17 -31.03 6.11
CA GLY A 771 -31.94 -32.26 6.22
C GLY A 771 -31.65 -33.37 5.19
N LEU A 772 -32.26 -34.53 5.44
CA LEU A 772 -32.06 -35.78 4.72
C LEU A 772 -32.37 -35.61 3.22
N LEU A 773 -31.36 -35.88 2.38
CA LEU A 773 -31.48 -35.94 0.92
C LEU A 773 -32.18 -37.26 0.55
N GLN A 774 -33.10 -37.26 -0.42
CA GLN A 774 -33.57 -38.50 -1.03
C GLN A 774 -32.51 -39.02 -2.00
N PRO A 775 -31.91 -40.20 -1.76
CA PRO A 775 -30.85 -40.72 -2.62
C PRO A 775 -31.42 -41.30 -3.92
N LEU A 776 -30.81 -40.93 -5.05
CA LEU A 776 -30.98 -41.63 -6.32
C LEU A 776 -30.47 -43.09 -6.19
N PRO A 777 -31.02 -44.06 -6.95
CA PRO A 777 -30.59 -45.46 -6.91
C PRO A 777 -29.09 -45.60 -7.16
N VAL A 778 -28.45 -46.48 -6.39
CA VAL A 778 -27.01 -46.75 -6.47
C VAL A 778 -26.72 -47.51 -7.77
N PRO A 779 -25.72 -47.10 -8.59
CA PRO A 779 -25.35 -47.83 -9.79
C PRO A 779 -24.69 -49.18 -9.49
N ASP A 780 -24.78 -50.14 -10.42
CA ASP A 780 -24.25 -51.50 -10.21
C ASP A 780 -22.78 -51.65 -10.63
N ALA A 781 -22.27 -50.76 -11.50
CA ALA A 781 -20.87 -50.74 -11.93
C ALA A 781 -20.21 -49.34 -11.88
N PRO A 782 -18.87 -49.26 -11.72
CA PRO A 782 -18.14 -47.99 -11.82
C PRO A 782 -18.39 -47.30 -13.16
N TRP A 783 -18.56 -45.97 -13.12
CA TRP A 783 -18.80 -45.14 -14.30
C TRP A 783 -20.06 -45.46 -15.10
N GLU A 784 -20.98 -46.26 -14.55
CA GLU A 784 -22.28 -46.51 -15.18
C GLU A 784 -23.20 -45.27 -15.12
N SER A 785 -23.02 -44.43 -14.09
CA SER A 785 -23.83 -43.25 -13.84
C SER A 785 -22.94 -42.11 -13.34
N VAL A 786 -22.92 -41.00 -14.09
CA VAL A 786 -22.04 -39.85 -13.81
C VAL A 786 -22.85 -38.63 -13.43
N SER A 787 -22.42 -37.92 -12.40
CA SER A 787 -22.97 -36.61 -12.02
C SER A 787 -22.09 -35.49 -12.55
N MET A 788 -22.68 -34.41 -13.04
CA MET A 788 -21.95 -33.28 -13.62
C MET A 788 -22.49 -31.93 -13.14
N ASP A 789 -21.60 -31.03 -12.76
CA ASP A 789 -21.91 -29.66 -12.32
C ASP A 789 -20.81 -28.67 -12.73
N PHE A 790 -21.15 -27.39 -12.83
CA PHE A 790 -20.20 -26.31 -13.09
C PHE A 790 -19.92 -25.48 -11.83
N VAL A 791 -18.65 -25.38 -11.47
CA VAL A 791 -18.17 -24.35 -10.53
C VAL A 791 -17.88 -23.09 -11.33
N VAL A 792 -18.80 -22.13 -11.30
CA VAL A 792 -18.72 -20.86 -12.04
C VAL A 792 -18.24 -19.69 -11.18
N THR A 793 -17.89 -18.57 -11.81
CA THR A 793 -17.50 -17.31 -11.13
C THR A 793 -16.16 -17.41 -10.39
N LEU A 794 -15.23 -18.21 -10.90
CA LEU A 794 -13.85 -18.22 -10.42
C LEU A 794 -13.07 -17.04 -11.04
N PRO A 795 -12.02 -16.52 -10.39
CA PRO A 795 -11.16 -15.50 -10.97
C PRO A 795 -10.59 -15.97 -12.31
N LYS A 796 -10.62 -15.13 -13.34
CA LYS A 796 -10.13 -15.51 -14.67
C LYS A 796 -8.63 -15.83 -14.64
N THR A 797 -8.21 -17.00 -15.12
CA THR A 797 -6.80 -17.43 -15.16
C THR A 797 -6.05 -16.80 -16.34
N GLU A 798 -4.72 -16.87 -16.32
CA GLU A 798 -3.88 -16.47 -17.46
C GLU A 798 -4.19 -17.28 -18.73
N GLY A 799 -4.63 -18.54 -18.57
CA GLY A 799 -5.13 -19.41 -19.64
C GLY A 799 -6.54 -19.04 -20.15
N GLY A 800 -7.19 -18.05 -19.53
CA GLY A 800 -8.50 -17.54 -19.94
C GLY A 800 -9.70 -18.27 -19.33
N TYR A 801 -9.48 -19.24 -18.44
CA TYR A 801 -10.54 -20.03 -17.78
C TYR A 801 -11.13 -19.28 -16.59
N ASP A 802 -12.42 -19.41 -16.34
CA ASP A 802 -13.12 -18.79 -15.21
C ASP A 802 -14.12 -19.74 -14.52
N SER A 803 -14.17 -21.00 -14.96
CA SER A 803 -15.12 -22.02 -14.50
C SER A 803 -14.49 -23.41 -14.53
N VAL A 804 -15.02 -24.36 -13.76
CA VAL A 804 -14.60 -25.78 -13.76
C VAL A 804 -15.80 -26.67 -14.00
N LEU A 805 -15.70 -27.59 -14.95
CA LEU A 805 -16.64 -28.69 -15.09
C LEU A 805 -16.21 -29.83 -14.17
N VAL A 806 -17.08 -30.21 -13.23
CA VAL A 806 -16.84 -31.27 -12.25
C VAL A 806 -17.67 -32.49 -12.65
N MET A 807 -17.00 -33.61 -12.86
CA MET A 807 -17.62 -34.89 -13.24
C MET A 807 -17.32 -35.92 -12.15
N VAL A 808 -18.36 -36.58 -11.62
CA VAL A 808 -18.24 -37.50 -10.49
C VAL A 808 -18.94 -38.82 -10.79
N ASP A 809 -18.22 -39.94 -10.66
CA ASP A 809 -18.83 -41.26 -10.70
C ASP A 809 -19.71 -41.49 -9.47
N ARG A 810 -20.97 -41.89 -9.69
CA ARG A 810 -21.92 -42.06 -8.59
C ARG A 810 -21.69 -43.32 -7.77
N LEU A 811 -20.89 -44.30 -8.23
CA LEU A 811 -20.56 -45.49 -7.44
C LEU A 811 -19.28 -45.27 -6.60
N THR A 812 -18.13 -45.15 -7.26
CA THR A 812 -16.79 -45.04 -6.65
C THR A 812 -16.53 -43.68 -6.03
N LYS A 813 -17.29 -42.66 -6.42
CA LYS A 813 -17.08 -41.24 -6.07
C LYS A 813 -15.83 -40.62 -6.69
N MET A 814 -15.28 -41.25 -7.73
CA MET A 814 -14.11 -40.72 -8.43
C MET A 814 -14.48 -39.45 -9.19
N VAL A 815 -13.58 -38.47 -9.16
CA VAL A 815 -13.79 -37.12 -9.68
C VAL A 815 -12.85 -36.86 -10.85
N HIS A 816 -13.36 -36.22 -11.90
CA HIS A 816 -12.58 -35.58 -12.96
C HIS A 816 -12.92 -34.09 -13.03
N LEU A 817 -11.88 -33.25 -13.16
CA LEU A 817 -11.96 -31.79 -13.17
C LEU A 817 -11.44 -31.22 -14.48
N ALA A 818 -12.27 -30.47 -15.19
CA ALA A 818 -11.86 -29.83 -16.45
C ALA A 818 -11.99 -28.30 -16.37
N PRO A 819 -10.92 -27.53 -16.61
CA PRO A 819 -11.02 -26.07 -16.68
C PRO A 819 -11.81 -25.64 -17.92
N CYS A 820 -12.69 -24.66 -17.77
CA CYS A 820 -13.55 -24.16 -18.84
C CYS A 820 -13.92 -22.69 -18.62
N THR A 821 -14.78 -22.15 -19.49
CA THR A 821 -15.31 -20.79 -19.36
C THR A 821 -16.79 -20.81 -19.01
N SER A 822 -17.29 -19.74 -18.40
CA SER A 822 -18.69 -19.51 -18.07
C SER A 822 -19.56 -19.43 -19.32
N SER A 823 -18.94 -19.13 -20.47
CA SER A 823 -19.51 -19.16 -21.82
C SER A 823 -19.39 -20.50 -22.54
N CYS A 824 -18.98 -21.59 -21.86
CA CYS A 824 -18.79 -22.90 -22.48
C CYS A 824 -20.07 -23.35 -23.19
N THR A 825 -19.95 -23.65 -24.49
CA THR A 825 -21.07 -24.12 -25.29
C THR A 825 -21.36 -25.60 -25.02
N ALA A 826 -22.52 -26.08 -25.44
CA ALA A 826 -22.86 -27.50 -25.32
C ALA A 826 -21.90 -28.41 -26.10
N GLU A 827 -21.40 -27.98 -27.26
CA GLU A 827 -20.40 -28.73 -28.03
C GLU A 827 -19.07 -28.83 -27.26
N GLN A 828 -18.62 -27.72 -26.68
CA GLN A 828 -17.39 -27.71 -25.88
C GLN A 828 -17.56 -28.55 -24.60
N THR A 829 -18.72 -28.48 -23.95
CA THR A 829 -19.04 -29.31 -22.77
C THR A 829 -19.00 -30.80 -23.14
N ALA A 830 -19.52 -31.16 -24.31
CA ALA A 830 -19.45 -32.52 -24.82
C ALA A 830 -18.02 -32.98 -25.05
N ARG A 831 -17.18 -32.17 -25.69
CA ARG A 831 -15.77 -32.49 -25.89
C ARG A 831 -15.05 -32.73 -24.56
N LEU A 832 -15.25 -31.85 -23.58
CA LEU A 832 -14.69 -32.02 -22.24
C LEU A 832 -15.13 -33.33 -21.57
N PHE A 833 -16.40 -33.70 -21.71
CA PHE A 833 -16.90 -34.96 -21.18
C PHE A 833 -16.29 -36.19 -21.89
N PHE A 834 -16.14 -36.13 -23.22
CA PHE A 834 -15.49 -37.20 -23.97
C PHE A 834 -14.02 -37.36 -23.58
N ASP A 835 -13.29 -36.26 -23.48
CA ASP A 835 -11.85 -36.26 -23.21
C ASP A 835 -11.52 -36.72 -21.78
N ASN A 836 -12.41 -36.44 -20.82
CA ASN A 836 -12.16 -36.68 -19.39
C ASN A 836 -12.94 -37.86 -18.79
N VAL A 837 -14.01 -38.34 -19.42
CA VAL A 837 -14.79 -39.48 -18.93
C VAL A 837 -14.80 -40.60 -19.96
N VAL A 838 -15.35 -40.37 -21.15
CA VAL A 838 -15.54 -41.44 -22.15
C VAL A 838 -14.23 -42.08 -22.57
N ARG A 839 -13.19 -41.27 -22.78
CA ARG A 839 -11.84 -41.72 -23.12
C ARG A 839 -11.24 -42.67 -22.08
N LEU A 840 -11.58 -42.49 -20.80
CA LEU A 840 -10.98 -43.23 -19.69
C LEU A 840 -11.81 -44.44 -19.27
N HIS A 841 -13.14 -44.30 -19.24
CA HIS A 841 -14.03 -45.26 -18.59
C HIS A 841 -15.15 -45.78 -19.52
N GLY A 842 -15.21 -45.29 -20.76
CA GLY A 842 -16.28 -45.61 -21.69
C GLY A 842 -17.54 -44.76 -21.50
N VAL A 843 -18.57 -45.06 -22.29
CA VAL A 843 -19.82 -44.28 -22.31
C VAL A 843 -20.73 -44.71 -21.13
N PRO A 844 -21.13 -43.82 -20.23
CA PRO A 844 -22.04 -44.16 -19.13
C PRO A 844 -23.47 -44.39 -19.62
N LYS A 845 -24.26 -45.18 -18.87
CA LYS A 845 -25.68 -45.41 -19.19
C LYS A 845 -26.52 -44.15 -18.94
N ASN A 846 -26.17 -43.36 -17.92
CA ASN A 846 -26.87 -42.12 -17.64
C ASN A 846 -25.98 -41.03 -17.03
N VAL A 847 -26.38 -39.77 -17.29
CA VAL A 847 -25.78 -38.57 -16.71
C VAL A 847 -26.83 -37.81 -15.91
N VAL A 848 -26.46 -37.38 -14.70
CA VAL A 848 -27.26 -36.55 -13.81
C VAL A 848 -26.65 -35.16 -13.78
N SER A 849 -27.45 -34.11 -13.99
CA SER A 849 -26.96 -32.73 -13.93
C SER A 849 -28.05 -31.77 -13.47
N ASP A 850 -27.65 -30.61 -12.95
CA ASP A 850 -28.54 -29.51 -12.64
C ASP A 850 -28.90 -28.71 -13.91
N ARG A 851 -29.95 -27.89 -13.85
CA ARG A 851 -30.63 -27.32 -15.04
C ARG A 851 -29.83 -26.21 -15.75
N GLY A 852 -28.51 -26.35 -15.92
CA GLY A 852 -27.67 -25.48 -16.73
C GLY A 852 -28.16 -25.42 -18.19
N SER A 853 -28.18 -24.22 -18.76
CA SER A 853 -28.67 -23.98 -20.13
C SER A 853 -27.94 -24.80 -21.20
N GLN A 854 -26.69 -25.17 -20.93
CA GLN A 854 -25.82 -25.98 -21.78
C GLN A 854 -26.31 -27.44 -21.87
N PHE A 855 -26.78 -28.00 -20.75
CA PHE A 855 -27.29 -29.37 -20.64
C PHE A 855 -28.72 -29.54 -21.18
N ARG A 856 -29.41 -28.43 -21.47
CA ARG A 856 -30.73 -28.37 -22.11
C ARG A 856 -30.69 -28.08 -23.62
N SER A 857 -29.49 -27.96 -24.19
CA SER A 857 -29.37 -27.63 -25.61
C SER A 857 -29.85 -28.78 -26.49
N LYS A 858 -30.49 -28.44 -27.62
CA LYS A 858 -30.89 -29.43 -28.64
C LYS A 858 -29.72 -30.30 -29.13
N PHE A 859 -28.51 -29.74 -29.13
CA PHE A 859 -27.28 -30.45 -29.48
C PHE A 859 -26.93 -31.54 -28.45
N TRP A 860 -26.98 -31.23 -27.15
CA TRP A 860 -26.66 -32.19 -26.10
C TRP A 860 -27.67 -33.34 -26.05
N GLU A 861 -28.96 -33.03 -26.18
CA GLU A 861 -30.02 -34.04 -26.26
C GLU A 861 -29.84 -34.96 -27.49
N ALA A 862 -29.51 -34.39 -28.65
CA ALA A 862 -29.25 -35.15 -29.87
C ALA A 862 -27.99 -36.03 -29.75
N LEU A 863 -26.92 -35.51 -29.16
CA LEU A 863 -25.69 -36.27 -28.92
C LEU A 863 -25.94 -37.43 -27.96
N CYS A 864 -26.57 -37.19 -26.81
CA CYS A 864 -26.88 -38.26 -25.84
C CYS A 864 -27.73 -39.37 -26.46
N LYS A 865 -28.69 -39.00 -27.32
CA LYS A 865 -29.50 -39.96 -28.07
C LYS A 865 -28.67 -40.79 -29.07
N LEU A 866 -27.68 -40.18 -29.74
CA LEU A 866 -26.79 -40.86 -30.69
C LEU A 866 -25.83 -41.85 -30.03
N VAL A 867 -25.32 -41.55 -28.82
CA VAL A 867 -24.44 -42.46 -28.05
C VAL A 867 -25.20 -43.38 -27.07
N GLY A 868 -26.53 -43.38 -27.08
CA GLY A 868 -27.36 -44.29 -26.26
C GLY A 868 -27.42 -43.94 -24.76
N MET A 869 -27.11 -42.69 -24.39
CA MET A 869 -27.03 -42.22 -23.01
C MET A 869 -28.32 -41.51 -22.57
N ARG A 870 -28.81 -41.78 -21.35
CA ARG A 870 -29.98 -41.11 -20.76
C ARG A 870 -29.57 -39.89 -19.92
N VAL A 871 -30.21 -38.74 -20.13
CA VAL A 871 -29.97 -37.53 -19.33
C VAL A 871 -31.08 -37.34 -18.31
N ASN A 872 -30.73 -37.33 -17.02
CA ASN A 872 -31.66 -37.15 -15.91
C ASN A 872 -31.47 -35.75 -15.31
N LEU A 873 -32.34 -34.80 -15.66
CA LEU A 873 -32.29 -33.43 -15.14
C LEU A 873 -33.05 -33.31 -13.81
N SER A 874 -32.46 -32.67 -12.80
CA SER A 874 -33.12 -32.42 -11.50
C SER A 874 -34.31 -31.43 -11.62
N THR A 875 -35.24 -31.44 -10.66
CA THR A 875 -36.41 -30.53 -10.64
C THR A 875 -36.09 -29.20 -9.95
N ALA A 876 -36.73 -28.09 -10.37
CA ALA A 876 -36.38 -26.72 -9.94
C ALA A 876 -36.62 -26.42 -8.44
N TYR A 877 -37.33 -27.28 -7.71
CA TYR A 877 -37.69 -27.08 -6.30
C TYR A 877 -37.10 -28.14 -5.35
N HIS A 878 -36.30 -29.08 -5.86
CA HIS A 878 -35.55 -30.04 -5.04
C HIS A 878 -34.06 -30.03 -5.42
N PRO A 879 -33.27 -29.06 -4.91
CA PRO A 879 -31.79 -29.07 -5.03
C PRO A 879 -31.13 -30.31 -4.37
N GLN A 880 -31.93 -31.17 -3.74
CA GLN A 880 -31.50 -32.28 -2.89
C GLN A 880 -31.13 -33.56 -3.67
N SER A 881 -31.32 -33.61 -4.99
CA SER A 881 -31.06 -34.82 -5.79
C SER A 881 -29.59 -35.02 -6.19
N ASP A 882 -28.74 -33.99 -6.17
CA ASP A 882 -27.28 -34.11 -6.41
C ASP A 882 -26.44 -33.48 -5.28
N GLY A 883 -26.70 -33.89 -4.04
CA GLY A 883 -25.87 -33.49 -2.91
C GLY A 883 -24.45 -34.08 -2.91
N GLN A 884 -24.09 -34.88 -3.93
CA GLN A 884 -22.76 -35.47 -4.06
C GLN A 884 -21.81 -34.48 -4.73
N THR A 885 -22.17 -33.97 -5.91
CA THR A 885 -21.33 -32.99 -6.62
C THR A 885 -21.22 -31.69 -5.82
N GLU A 886 -22.28 -31.27 -5.11
CA GLU A 886 -22.23 -30.10 -4.23
C GLU A 886 -21.15 -30.21 -3.13
N ARG A 887 -21.00 -31.40 -2.53
CA ARG A 887 -19.97 -31.65 -1.49
C ARG A 887 -18.57 -31.68 -2.09
N THR A 888 -18.43 -32.24 -3.29
CA THR A 888 -17.17 -32.23 -4.03
C THR A 888 -16.77 -30.81 -4.41
N ASN A 889 -17.69 -30.00 -4.92
CA ASN A 889 -17.48 -28.60 -5.28
C ASN A 889 -17.05 -27.76 -4.07
N ARG A 890 -17.67 -27.98 -2.91
CA ARG A 890 -17.26 -27.33 -1.66
C ARG A 890 -15.83 -27.68 -1.26
N THR A 891 -15.48 -28.97 -1.34
CA THR A 891 -14.14 -29.47 -1.00
C THR A 891 -13.10 -28.95 -1.98
N LEU A 892 -13.40 -28.94 -3.28
CA LEU A 892 -12.57 -28.36 -4.33
C LEU A 892 -12.36 -26.85 -4.10
N GLY A 893 -13.42 -26.12 -3.74
CA GLY A 893 -13.33 -24.70 -3.42
C GLY A 893 -12.44 -24.43 -2.20
N ASP A 894 -12.46 -25.29 -1.18
CA ASP A 894 -11.54 -25.20 -0.04
C ASP A 894 -10.09 -25.49 -0.47
N MET A 895 -9.85 -26.53 -1.27
CA MET A 895 -8.52 -26.90 -1.80
C MET A 895 -7.93 -25.77 -2.66
N LEU A 896 -8.70 -25.23 -3.62
CA LEU A 896 -8.28 -24.12 -4.46
C LEU A 896 -8.03 -22.83 -3.66
N ARG A 897 -8.77 -22.58 -2.57
CA ARG A 897 -8.48 -21.46 -1.66
C ARG A 897 -7.18 -21.66 -0.88
N ASN A 898 -6.86 -22.90 -0.49
CA ASN A 898 -5.59 -23.21 0.17
C ASN A 898 -4.40 -23.13 -0.79
N PHE A 899 -4.53 -23.63 -2.02
CA PHE A 899 -3.44 -23.69 -3.00
C PHE A 899 -3.26 -22.41 -3.81
N ALA A 900 -4.34 -21.86 -4.35
CA ALA A 900 -4.33 -20.71 -5.24
C ALA A 900 -4.77 -19.40 -4.57
N GLY A 901 -5.07 -19.39 -3.26
CA GLY A 901 -5.54 -18.19 -2.54
C GLY A 901 -4.55 -17.01 -2.57
N ARG A 902 -3.26 -17.28 -2.80
CA ARG A 902 -2.17 -16.27 -2.91
C ARG A 902 -1.85 -15.86 -4.35
N THR A 903 -2.30 -16.63 -5.35
CA THR A 903 -2.12 -16.41 -6.79
C THR A 903 -3.39 -16.86 -7.55
N PRO A 904 -4.52 -16.14 -7.39
CA PRO A 904 -5.81 -16.57 -7.92
C PRO A 904 -5.90 -16.59 -9.46
N LEU A 905 -4.86 -16.18 -10.18
CA LEU A 905 -4.82 -16.16 -11.65
C LEU A 905 -4.24 -17.45 -12.27
N VAL A 906 -3.87 -18.45 -11.46
CA VAL A 906 -3.28 -19.73 -11.93
C VAL A 906 -3.92 -20.95 -11.27
N TRP A 907 -5.17 -20.85 -10.79
CA TRP A 907 -5.84 -21.95 -10.09
C TRP A 907 -6.05 -23.19 -10.95
N ASP A 908 -6.12 -23.03 -12.28
CA ASP A 908 -6.23 -24.09 -13.29
C ASP A 908 -5.04 -25.04 -13.26
N THR A 909 -3.84 -24.54 -12.96
CA THR A 909 -2.61 -25.36 -12.83
C THR A 909 -2.64 -26.32 -11.63
N PHE A 910 -3.51 -26.06 -10.64
CA PHE A 910 -3.65 -26.88 -9.45
C PHE A 910 -4.79 -27.91 -9.54
N LEU A 911 -5.59 -27.91 -10.62
CA LEU A 911 -6.71 -28.84 -10.76
C LEU A 911 -6.26 -30.30 -10.77
N THR A 912 -5.15 -30.63 -11.44
CA THR A 912 -4.63 -32.00 -11.48
C THR A 912 -4.24 -32.50 -10.08
N ALA A 913 -3.59 -31.65 -9.28
CA ALA A 913 -3.23 -31.99 -7.91
C ALA A 913 -4.47 -32.10 -7.00
N ALA A 914 -5.45 -31.21 -7.17
CA ALA A 914 -6.72 -31.26 -6.44
C ALA A 914 -7.55 -32.51 -6.79
N GLU A 915 -7.62 -32.89 -8.06
CA GLU A 915 -8.26 -34.12 -8.53
C GLU A 915 -7.60 -35.35 -7.91
N PHE A 916 -6.27 -35.41 -7.94
CA PHE A 916 -5.52 -36.49 -7.30
C PHE A 916 -5.81 -36.57 -5.80
N ALA A 917 -5.79 -35.44 -5.08
CA ALA A 917 -6.05 -35.38 -3.66
C ALA A 917 -7.49 -35.82 -3.31
N LEU A 918 -8.49 -35.41 -4.10
CA LEU A 918 -9.88 -35.84 -3.94
C LEU A 918 -10.05 -37.34 -4.13
N ASN A 919 -9.38 -37.90 -5.14
CA ASN A 919 -9.48 -39.32 -5.47
C ASN A 919 -8.68 -40.22 -4.52
N ASN A 920 -7.59 -39.73 -3.92
CA ASN A 920 -6.79 -40.48 -2.96
C ASN A 920 -7.35 -40.44 -1.52
N ALA A 921 -8.17 -39.44 -1.19
CA ALA A 921 -8.76 -39.29 0.13
C ALA A 921 -9.94 -40.26 0.35
N VAL A 922 -10.05 -40.83 1.56
CA VAL A 922 -11.19 -41.68 1.92
C VAL A 922 -12.51 -40.90 1.88
N ASN A 923 -13.49 -41.47 1.16
CA ASN A 923 -14.84 -40.94 1.09
C ASN A 923 -15.70 -41.53 2.22
N ARG A 924 -16.40 -40.66 2.96
CA ARG A 924 -17.22 -41.08 4.11
C ARG A 924 -18.37 -42.02 3.73
N SER A 925 -18.88 -41.92 2.51
CA SER A 925 -20.02 -42.74 2.06
C SER A 925 -19.62 -44.16 1.66
N THR A 926 -18.42 -44.34 1.14
CA THR A 926 -17.93 -45.65 0.67
C THR A 926 -16.95 -46.30 1.64
N GLY A 927 -16.39 -45.53 2.59
CA GLY A 927 -15.39 -46.02 3.54
C GLY A 927 -14.01 -46.27 2.93
N GLN A 928 -13.85 -46.04 1.62
CA GLN A 928 -12.62 -46.27 0.86
C GLN A 928 -12.28 -45.04 0.00
N SER A 929 -11.04 -44.95 -0.51
CA SER A 929 -10.70 -43.89 -1.47
C SER A 929 -11.28 -44.20 -2.86
N PRO A 930 -11.76 -43.19 -3.60
CA PRO A 930 -12.24 -43.41 -4.96
C PRO A 930 -11.21 -44.06 -5.89
N PHE A 931 -9.94 -43.71 -5.73
CA PHE A 931 -8.83 -44.31 -6.49
C PHE A 931 -8.73 -45.82 -6.24
N PHE A 932 -8.87 -46.26 -4.99
CA PHE A 932 -8.84 -47.68 -4.64
C PHE A 932 -10.05 -48.44 -5.18
N LEU A 933 -11.25 -47.87 -5.06
CA LEU A 933 -12.47 -48.51 -5.58
C LEU A 933 -12.46 -48.64 -7.10
N ASN A 934 -11.82 -47.71 -7.80
CA ASN A 934 -11.77 -47.71 -9.25
C ASN A 934 -10.63 -48.58 -9.82
N TYR A 935 -9.47 -48.60 -9.17
CA TYR A 935 -8.26 -49.24 -9.71
C TYR A 935 -7.73 -50.42 -8.89
N GLY A 936 -8.24 -50.65 -7.68
CA GLY A 936 -7.84 -51.74 -6.80
C GLY A 936 -6.55 -51.52 -6.00
N PHE A 937 -5.96 -50.32 -6.06
CA PHE A 937 -4.75 -49.96 -5.30
C PHE A 937 -4.74 -48.49 -4.88
N HIS A 938 -3.90 -48.13 -3.91
CA HIS A 938 -3.68 -46.73 -3.52
C HIS A 938 -2.51 -46.12 -4.31
N PRO A 939 -2.61 -44.86 -4.78
CA PRO A 939 -1.56 -44.22 -5.56
C PRO A 939 -0.35 -43.85 -4.70
N VAL A 940 0.84 -43.97 -5.29
CA VAL A 940 2.12 -43.69 -4.62
C VAL A 940 2.36 -42.19 -4.45
N LEU A 941 2.59 -41.74 -3.21
CA LEU A 941 2.99 -40.36 -2.92
C LEU A 941 4.53 -40.18 -3.01
N PRO A 942 5.04 -38.99 -3.38
CA PRO A 942 6.48 -38.73 -3.50
C PRO A 942 7.30 -39.11 -2.27
N VAL A 943 6.75 -38.87 -1.07
CA VAL A 943 7.37 -39.22 0.23
C VAL A 943 7.66 -40.71 0.39
N TRP A 944 6.95 -41.59 -0.32
CA TRP A 944 7.18 -43.04 -0.25
C TRP A 944 8.41 -43.48 -1.05
N ARG A 945 8.82 -42.71 -2.06
CA ARG A 945 10.05 -42.99 -2.83
C ARG A 945 11.31 -42.72 -2.01
N GLU A 946 11.22 -41.89 -0.98
CA GLU A 946 12.34 -41.57 -0.08
C GLU A 946 12.62 -42.71 0.91
N LEU A 947 11.69 -43.63 1.17
CA LEU A 947 11.78 -44.55 2.30
C LEU A 947 12.38 -45.93 1.96
N GLU A 948 12.62 -46.25 0.68
CA GLU A 948 13.19 -47.52 0.18
C GLU A 948 12.60 -48.82 0.79
N VAL A 949 11.37 -48.75 1.32
CA VAL A 949 10.62 -49.88 1.88
C VAL A 949 9.25 -49.91 1.23
N ASN A 950 8.84 -51.09 0.73
CA ASN A 950 7.50 -51.29 0.20
C ASN A 950 6.50 -51.31 1.37
N VAL A 951 5.92 -50.15 1.66
CA VAL A 951 4.84 -50.00 2.62
C VAL A 951 3.55 -49.72 1.84
N PRO A 952 2.61 -50.67 1.74
CA PRO A 952 1.40 -50.56 0.92
C PRO A 952 0.31 -49.65 1.48
#